data_AF-Q8WR01-F1
#
_entry.id   AF-Q8WR01-F1
#
_cell.length_a   1.000
_cell.length_b   1.000
_cell.length_c   1.000
_cell.angle_alpha   90.00
_cell.angle_beta   90.00
_cell.angle_gamma   90.00
#
_symmetry.space_group_name_H-M   'P 1'
#
loop_
_entity.id
_entity.type
_entity.pdbx_description
1 polymer ?
#
loop_
_entity_poly.entity_id
_entity_poly.type
_entity_poly.pdbx_seq_one_letter_code
_entity_poly.pdbx_strand_id
1 'polypeptide(L)'
;MRLRMGTAGAMQRSSSTSTPSSVSSWTAASSACSQNSEDGEWLYELACVETFMPLAADVTPADESPGASPEHPVAKINYPPNFSCIYGVYRSLRGQLEYTPALPARGERCGGGELPPVIHAIRTSAARWFLLLAFALRQCTSNYTVWKDRRDVLMSPAVLEQATRDALPELPVPAAILSCTASEADKQEALRELDEKQTKLRLTSQHWLPARADIAWEGRLSPWRAVRWELTAVGCFTRLYHKNFQVWHHRKELLTYALQQSPSHVRCGVDAAATDEKLEQQVEDSSPFVPLLASEATFSDYLRRHDGLDFAAVDERPTLRAVLCNEDGKNYHAWLHLSWYLHVFSFLLTPPSRKALDEHATVATAAAADQGLRFTPQPDWITTRENAAVAALRPTLPPSPLTEEMQFTAQLIYQDCRNNSAWCHRFALFREALLRPLWQQLCSEACTSSVGAPTNSENWPGTLRGICAVELNYSLQWLYVDPTNEAAYTHARSVALLFHTLITRRHVWAAEHASTDGSEELQRYLTNAPLLPPVALANSEMCADADAGTVSPSTPLARLLRGRHRCVPWVTYVESFALLRHMQRVLHTVIRLRVTELEAQAARVLRLAAASNTRSTSGQAPKSEAIAELKTLYERSSQYMLDSFHQVDTAQYLACHAILEEMWLSYMDAAQRRRVQQLRPSEAYREGLQPEWLKPCPWDEPKTSTMDAGKQEDGQDAVVLDFLAYEAAALSKAKQLTVADPIRLKYWKNEVLNVIYRGYGMSV
;
A
#
# COMPACT_ATOMS: atom_id res chain seq x y z
N MET A 1 22.58 -3.05 -62.24
CA MET A 1 21.34 -2.31 -62.53
C MET A 1 21.12 -1.35 -61.36
N ARG A 2 21.29 -0.04 -61.59
CA ARG A 2 21.07 1.03 -60.59
C ARG A 2 19.57 1.17 -60.29
N LEU A 3 19.22 1.54 -59.05
CA LEU A 3 18.16 2.49 -58.62
C LEU A 3 17.94 2.28 -57.10
N ARG A 4 18.46 3.15 -56.23
CA ARG A 4 17.96 4.44 -55.72
C ARG A 4 17.24 4.29 -54.37
N MET A 5 17.79 4.97 -53.35
CA MET A 5 17.16 5.28 -52.07
C MET A 5 15.86 6.07 -52.24
N GLY A 6 14.98 5.95 -51.24
CA GLY A 6 13.87 6.87 -50.98
C GLY A 6 13.50 6.87 -49.49
N THR A 7 14.09 7.79 -48.74
CA THR A 7 13.60 8.30 -47.45
C THR A 7 12.41 9.25 -47.65
N ALA A 8 11.58 9.37 -46.62
CA ALA A 8 10.49 10.34 -46.40
C ALA A 8 9.05 9.89 -46.77
N GLY A 9 8.20 9.84 -45.75
CA GLY A 9 6.74 9.77 -45.84
C GLY A 9 6.14 10.50 -44.64
N ALA A 10 6.03 11.81 -44.77
CA ALA A 10 5.45 12.72 -43.80
C ALA A 10 3.93 12.54 -43.68
N MET A 11 3.41 12.90 -42.50
CA MET A 11 2.00 13.11 -42.19
C MET A 11 1.26 13.87 -43.30
N GLN A 12 0.17 13.30 -43.81
CA GLN A 12 -0.86 14.04 -44.53
C GLN A 12 -2.22 13.85 -43.82
N ARG A 13 -2.74 14.96 -43.30
CA ARG A 13 -4.14 15.11 -42.91
C ARG A 13 -4.98 15.20 -44.18
N SER A 14 -6.01 14.37 -44.29
CA SER A 14 -7.08 14.53 -45.27
C SER A 14 -8.43 14.44 -44.57
N SER A 15 -9.16 15.57 -44.61
CA SER A 15 -10.55 15.70 -44.22
C SER A 15 -11.47 15.31 -45.39
N SER A 16 -12.42 14.40 -45.18
CA SER A 16 -13.68 14.38 -45.92
C SER A 16 -14.78 13.67 -45.13
N THR A 17 -15.93 14.32 -45.12
CA THR A 17 -17.20 13.99 -44.46
C THR A 17 -18.04 13.00 -45.27
N SER A 18 -18.62 11.97 -44.64
CA SER A 18 -19.97 11.46 -44.93
C SER A 18 -20.47 10.49 -43.84
N THR A 19 -21.78 10.53 -43.61
CA THR A 19 -22.56 10.12 -42.41
C THR A 19 -23.22 8.73 -42.57
N PRO A 20 -23.99 8.20 -41.59
CA PRO A 20 -23.57 7.17 -40.64
C PRO A 20 -24.22 5.79 -40.89
N SER A 21 -23.50 4.73 -40.53
CA SER A 21 -24.10 3.40 -40.35
C SER A 21 -23.66 2.79 -39.03
N SER A 22 -24.66 2.30 -38.31
CA SER A 22 -24.69 1.89 -36.91
C SER A 22 -23.84 0.66 -36.62
N VAL A 23 -22.80 0.83 -35.81
CA VAL A 23 -22.24 -0.23 -34.95
C VAL A 23 -21.81 0.44 -33.65
N SER A 24 -22.37 -0.03 -32.54
CA SER A 24 -22.15 0.42 -31.17
C SER A 24 -20.68 0.37 -30.78
N SER A 25 -20.02 1.53 -30.73
CA SER A 25 -18.69 1.69 -30.16
C SER A 25 -18.79 1.92 -28.65
N TRP A 26 -18.19 1.00 -27.91
CA TRP A 26 -17.62 1.32 -26.61
C TRP A 26 -16.59 2.42 -26.85
N THR A 27 -16.81 3.61 -26.30
CA THR A 27 -15.74 4.59 -26.15
C THR A 27 -14.77 4.06 -25.10
N ALA A 28 -13.84 3.23 -25.57
CA ALA A 28 -12.49 3.20 -25.05
C ALA A 28 -12.01 4.65 -25.00
N ALA A 29 -11.90 5.20 -23.80
CA ALA A 29 -11.03 6.34 -23.57
C ALA A 29 -9.59 5.83 -23.72
N SER A 30 -9.19 5.59 -24.97
CA SER A 30 -7.80 5.35 -25.30
C SER A 30 -7.03 6.63 -25.04
N SER A 31 -6.09 6.54 -24.10
CA SER A 31 -4.77 7.16 -24.16
C SER A 31 -4.72 8.53 -24.82
N ALA A 32 -5.06 9.55 -24.05
CA ALA A 32 -4.64 10.92 -24.32
C ALA A 32 -3.80 11.45 -23.15
N CYS A 33 -2.88 10.63 -22.62
CA CYS A 33 -1.66 11.14 -22.01
C CYS A 33 -0.57 11.04 -23.08
N SER A 34 -0.35 12.18 -23.72
CA SER A 34 0.82 12.55 -24.52
C SER A 34 2.04 11.64 -24.30
N GLN A 35 2.33 10.76 -25.25
CA GLN A 35 3.65 10.16 -25.50
C GLN A 35 4.64 11.24 -26.00
N ASN A 36 4.81 12.32 -25.23
CA ASN A 36 5.88 13.32 -25.38
C ASN A 36 6.67 13.39 -24.07
N SER A 37 7.08 12.25 -23.48
CA SER A 37 7.86 12.26 -22.24
C SER A 37 9.33 12.08 -22.56
N GLU A 38 10.18 12.96 -22.02
CA GLU A 38 11.64 12.87 -22.04
C GLU A 38 12.14 11.45 -21.67
N ASP A 39 11.37 10.72 -20.84
CA ASP A 39 11.62 9.31 -20.49
C ASP A 39 11.68 8.36 -21.69
N GLY A 40 10.77 8.54 -22.65
CA GLY A 40 10.75 7.74 -23.86
C GLY A 40 11.96 8.02 -24.75
N GLU A 41 12.40 9.28 -24.79
CA GLU A 41 13.58 9.71 -25.55
C GLU A 41 14.85 9.13 -24.92
N TRP A 42 15.03 9.23 -23.60
CA TRP A 42 16.19 8.67 -22.90
C TRP A 42 16.32 7.15 -23.09
N LEU A 43 15.20 6.40 -23.05
CA LEU A 43 15.22 4.97 -23.33
C LEU A 43 15.40 4.63 -24.81
N TYR A 44 15.01 5.53 -25.71
CA TYR A 44 15.25 5.39 -27.14
C TYR A 44 16.73 5.53 -27.45
N GLU A 45 17.44 6.46 -26.80
CA GLU A 45 18.90 6.59 -26.95
C GLU A 45 19.63 5.28 -26.63
N LEU A 46 19.20 4.54 -25.60
CA LEU A 46 19.77 3.23 -25.25
C LEU A 46 19.38 2.10 -26.24
N ALA A 47 18.38 2.32 -27.10
CA ALA A 47 18.03 1.37 -28.15
C ALA A 47 18.95 1.51 -29.38
N CYS A 48 19.55 2.69 -29.58
CA CYS A 48 20.55 2.99 -30.61
C CYS A 48 21.92 2.43 -30.23
N VAL A 49 22.06 1.09 -30.30
CA VAL A 49 23.27 0.37 -29.88
C VAL A 49 24.53 0.84 -30.61
N GLU A 50 24.38 1.37 -31.83
CA GLU A 50 25.47 1.91 -32.65
C GLU A 50 26.20 3.06 -31.96
N THR A 51 25.54 3.77 -31.04
CA THR A 51 26.16 4.83 -30.23
C THR A 51 27.20 4.27 -29.25
N PHE A 52 27.00 3.05 -28.74
CA PHE A 52 27.93 2.41 -27.81
C PHE A 52 29.04 1.62 -28.52
N MET A 53 28.77 1.05 -29.69
CA MET A 53 29.69 0.13 -30.38
C MET A 53 31.12 0.66 -30.58
N PRO A 54 31.37 1.96 -30.86
CA PRO A 54 32.72 2.50 -30.95
C PRO A 54 33.56 2.31 -29.67
N LEU A 55 32.94 2.29 -28.49
CA LEU A 55 33.62 2.03 -27.21
C LEU A 55 33.97 0.56 -26.98
N ALA A 56 33.39 -0.35 -27.77
CA ALA A 56 33.59 -1.79 -27.70
C ALA A 56 34.34 -2.33 -28.92
N ALA A 57 35.00 -1.46 -29.72
CA ALA A 57 35.73 -1.87 -30.92
C ALA A 57 36.89 -2.83 -30.62
N ASP A 58 37.44 -2.79 -29.41
CA ASP A 58 38.47 -3.68 -28.87
C ASP A 58 37.93 -5.01 -28.31
N VAL A 59 36.61 -5.19 -28.26
CA VAL A 59 35.96 -6.33 -27.59
C VAL A 59 35.31 -7.24 -28.63
N THR A 60 35.67 -8.52 -28.63
CA THR A 60 34.93 -9.55 -29.37
C THR A 60 33.70 -9.98 -28.54
N PRO A 61 32.46 -9.83 -29.05
CA PRO A 61 31.26 -10.26 -28.34
C PRO A 61 31.26 -11.79 -28.13
N ALA A 62 30.98 -12.25 -26.92
CA ALA A 62 30.86 -13.67 -26.63
C ALA A 62 29.47 -14.20 -27.02
N ASP A 63 29.37 -15.47 -27.42
CA ASP A 63 28.09 -16.16 -27.61
C ASP A 63 27.57 -16.77 -26.32
N GLU A 64 26.24 -16.85 -26.17
CA GLU A 64 25.64 -17.41 -24.96
C GLU A 64 26.01 -18.89 -24.89
N SER A 65 26.72 -19.28 -23.84
CA SER A 65 27.09 -20.68 -23.60
C SER A 65 25.86 -21.44 -23.09
N PRO A 66 25.27 -22.37 -23.86
CA PRO A 66 23.96 -22.96 -23.56
C PRO A 66 23.92 -23.93 -22.36
N GLY A 67 24.94 -23.97 -21.50
CA GLY A 67 25.06 -25.03 -20.50
C GLY A 67 25.23 -26.43 -21.12
N ALA A 68 25.06 -27.48 -20.31
CA ALA A 68 25.38 -28.85 -20.67
C ALA A 68 24.63 -29.33 -21.93
N SER A 69 25.40 -29.64 -22.97
CA SER A 69 25.03 -30.10 -24.31
C SER A 69 24.53 -29.02 -25.31
N PRO A 70 25.45 -28.34 -26.03
CA PRO A 70 25.11 -27.46 -27.16
C PRO A 70 24.39 -28.17 -28.31
N GLU A 71 24.37 -29.50 -28.33
CA GLU A 71 23.71 -30.32 -29.36
C GLU A 71 22.17 -30.31 -29.25
N HIS A 72 21.64 -30.04 -28.06
CA HIS A 72 20.19 -30.07 -27.79
C HIS A 72 19.72 -28.86 -26.97
N PRO A 73 19.74 -27.65 -27.55
CA PRO A 73 19.33 -26.47 -26.83
C PRO A 73 17.83 -26.49 -26.52
N VAL A 74 17.47 -26.41 -25.24
CA VAL A 74 16.07 -26.34 -24.77
C VAL A 74 15.69 -24.87 -24.56
N ALA A 75 14.50 -24.48 -25.01
CA ALA A 75 13.96 -23.11 -24.88
C ALA A 75 14.88 -22.00 -25.44
N LYS A 76 15.68 -22.31 -26.47
CA LYS A 76 16.53 -21.32 -27.13
C LYS A 76 15.69 -20.19 -27.71
N ILE A 77 16.04 -18.96 -27.34
CA ILE A 77 15.40 -17.76 -27.85
C ILE A 77 16.21 -17.26 -29.05
N ASN A 78 15.52 -16.95 -30.15
CA ASN A 78 16.13 -16.28 -31.29
C ASN A 78 16.17 -14.78 -31.01
N TYR A 79 17.27 -14.31 -30.41
CA TYR A 79 17.42 -12.92 -30.02
C TYR A 79 17.62 -11.98 -31.22
N PRO A 80 17.09 -10.74 -31.17
CA PRO A 80 17.40 -9.70 -32.15
C PRO A 80 18.90 -9.36 -32.21
N PRO A 81 19.41 -8.85 -33.35
CA PRO A 81 20.83 -8.51 -33.51
C PRO A 81 21.36 -7.57 -32.42
N ASN A 82 20.59 -6.53 -32.07
CA ASN A 82 20.97 -5.55 -31.06
C ASN A 82 21.09 -6.19 -29.66
N PHE A 83 20.19 -7.11 -29.32
CA PHE A 83 20.26 -7.87 -28.07
C PHE A 83 21.54 -8.71 -28.04
N SER A 84 21.74 -9.54 -29.08
CA SER A 84 22.89 -10.46 -29.16
C SER A 84 24.22 -9.71 -29.10
N CYS A 85 24.30 -8.56 -29.77
CA CYS A 85 25.48 -7.70 -29.77
C CYS A 85 25.79 -7.15 -28.38
N ILE A 86 24.83 -6.46 -27.74
CA ILE A 86 25.04 -5.87 -26.41
C ILE A 86 25.30 -6.93 -25.34
N TYR A 87 24.51 -8.01 -25.31
CA TYR A 87 24.72 -9.08 -24.33
C TYR A 87 26.00 -9.87 -24.58
N GLY A 88 26.46 -9.97 -25.83
CA GLY A 88 27.76 -10.56 -26.14
C GLY A 88 28.92 -9.73 -25.61
N VAL A 89 28.88 -8.39 -25.80
CA VAL A 89 29.88 -7.47 -25.21
C VAL A 89 29.82 -7.51 -23.68
N TYR A 90 28.62 -7.49 -23.09
CA TYR A 90 28.42 -7.61 -21.64
C TYR A 90 29.08 -8.88 -21.09
N ARG A 91 28.83 -10.05 -21.71
CA ARG A 91 29.43 -11.32 -21.27
C ARG A 91 30.96 -11.33 -21.39
N SER A 92 31.53 -10.77 -22.46
CA SER A 92 32.98 -10.64 -22.64
C SER A 92 33.64 -9.75 -21.59
N LEU A 93 33.02 -8.62 -21.26
CA LEU A 93 33.58 -7.68 -20.28
C LEU A 93 33.34 -8.11 -18.84
N ARG A 94 32.23 -8.81 -18.55
CA ARG A 94 31.91 -9.30 -17.20
C ARG A 94 32.96 -10.27 -16.65
N GLY A 95 33.60 -11.06 -17.51
CA GLY A 95 34.70 -11.95 -17.13
C GLY A 95 35.97 -11.23 -16.65
N GLN A 96 36.01 -9.90 -16.76
CA GLN A 96 37.14 -9.05 -16.38
C GLN A 96 36.89 -8.25 -15.08
N LEU A 97 35.80 -8.55 -14.38
CA LEU A 97 35.46 -7.95 -13.09
C LEU A 97 36.15 -8.71 -11.95
N GLU A 98 36.64 -7.96 -10.97
CA GLU A 98 37.17 -8.52 -9.74
C GLU A 98 36.24 -8.18 -8.57
N TYR A 99 35.87 -9.19 -7.78
CA TYR A 99 34.94 -9.06 -6.66
C TYR A 99 35.67 -9.22 -5.33
N THR A 100 35.39 -8.35 -4.36
CA THR A 100 35.89 -8.48 -2.98
C THR A 100 34.77 -9.01 -2.08
N PRO A 101 35.08 -9.90 -1.12
CA PRO A 101 34.09 -10.45 -0.19
C PRO A 101 33.51 -9.47 0.85
N ALA A 102 33.97 -8.20 0.94
CA ALA A 102 33.44 -7.25 1.93
C ALA A 102 33.63 -5.78 1.53
N LEU A 103 32.57 -4.97 1.71
CA LEU A 103 32.68 -3.53 1.98
C LEU A 103 32.96 -3.35 3.47
N PRO A 104 33.93 -2.51 3.90
CA PRO A 104 34.04 -2.15 5.30
C PRO A 104 32.81 -1.32 5.70
N ALA A 105 31.93 -1.89 6.52
CA ALA A 105 30.80 -1.18 7.09
C ALA A 105 31.32 0.03 7.91
N ARG A 106 30.84 1.24 7.60
CA ARG A 106 31.11 2.45 8.38
C ARG A 106 30.03 2.74 9.45
N GLY A 107 29.31 1.72 9.91
CA GLY A 107 28.27 1.88 10.93
C GLY A 107 27.84 0.57 11.62
N GLU A 108 27.37 0.70 12.86
CA GLU A 108 26.98 -0.41 13.78
C GLU A 108 25.70 -1.17 13.39
N ARG A 109 25.08 -0.92 12.23
CA ARG A 109 23.76 -1.48 11.86
C ARG A 109 23.80 -2.81 11.10
N CYS A 110 24.91 -3.53 11.09
CA CYS A 110 24.95 -4.86 10.45
C CYS A 110 24.57 -5.96 11.45
N GLY A 111 23.38 -6.53 11.27
CA GLY A 111 23.10 -7.90 11.71
C GLY A 111 24.01 -8.88 10.96
N GLY A 112 24.53 -9.89 11.66
CA GLY A 112 25.63 -10.76 11.22
C GLY A 112 25.32 -11.73 10.08
N GLY A 113 24.99 -11.22 8.89
CA GLY A 113 25.03 -11.98 7.63
C GLY A 113 26.28 -11.62 6.81
N GLU A 114 26.87 -12.59 6.11
CA GLU A 114 27.91 -12.31 5.11
C GLU A 114 27.37 -11.34 4.06
N LEU A 115 28.04 -10.19 3.89
CA LEU A 115 27.68 -9.23 2.85
C LEU A 115 27.97 -9.86 1.47
N PRO A 116 27.07 -9.70 0.48
CA PRO A 116 27.30 -10.23 -0.84
C PRO A 116 28.54 -9.57 -1.48
N PRO A 117 29.33 -10.31 -2.29
CA PRO A 117 30.52 -9.77 -2.93
C PRO A 117 30.17 -8.60 -3.87
N VAL A 118 31.00 -7.55 -3.82
CA VAL A 118 30.86 -6.32 -4.60
C VAL A 118 32.06 -6.16 -5.52
N ILE A 119 31.85 -5.58 -6.70
CA ILE A 119 32.91 -5.26 -7.66
C ILE A 119 33.90 -4.29 -7.01
N HIS A 120 35.16 -4.70 -6.88
CA HIS A 120 36.22 -3.86 -6.30
C HIS A 120 37.13 -3.25 -7.35
N ALA A 121 37.23 -3.88 -8.52
CA ALA A 121 38.02 -3.39 -9.64
C ALA A 121 37.42 -3.86 -10.97
N ILE A 122 37.60 -3.01 -11.97
CA ILE A 122 37.25 -3.28 -13.36
C ILE A 122 38.54 -3.16 -14.14
N ARG A 123 39.03 -4.25 -14.75
CA ARG A 123 40.28 -4.23 -15.52
C ARG A 123 40.21 -3.42 -16.81
N THR A 124 39.01 -2.98 -17.16
CA THR A 124 38.73 -2.07 -18.28
C THR A 124 38.25 -0.71 -17.77
N SER A 125 37.77 0.16 -18.65
CA SER A 125 37.15 1.42 -18.22
C SER A 125 35.87 1.17 -17.41
N ALA A 126 35.85 1.64 -16.16
CA ALA A 126 34.67 1.59 -15.30
C ALA A 126 33.51 2.43 -15.87
N ALA A 127 33.79 3.59 -16.46
CA ALA A 127 32.80 4.42 -17.16
C ALA A 127 32.17 3.68 -18.35
N ARG A 128 32.99 3.00 -19.17
CA ARG A 128 32.51 2.14 -20.27
C ARG A 128 31.61 1.03 -19.76
N TRP A 129 32.02 0.34 -18.70
CA TRP A 129 31.24 -0.73 -18.08
C TRP A 129 29.89 -0.22 -17.57
N PHE A 130 29.89 0.89 -16.83
CA PHE A 130 28.67 1.43 -16.23
C PHE A 130 27.65 1.90 -17.28
N LEU A 131 28.13 2.45 -18.40
CA LEU A 131 27.30 2.80 -19.55
C LEU A 131 26.74 1.56 -20.26
N LEU A 132 27.55 0.53 -20.47
CA LEU A 132 27.10 -0.74 -21.08
C LEU A 132 25.94 -1.37 -20.31
N LEU A 133 25.95 -1.29 -18.98
CA LEU A 133 24.86 -1.82 -18.17
C LEU A 133 23.52 -1.14 -18.49
N ALA A 134 23.50 0.16 -18.78
CA ALA A 134 22.28 0.85 -19.20
C ALA A 134 21.75 0.30 -20.53
N PHE A 135 22.62 0.13 -21.52
CA PHE A 135 22.27 -0.51 -22.80
C PHE A 135 21.75 -1.94 -22.60
N ALA A 136 22.40 -2.75 -21.76
CA ALA A 136 21.98 -4.12 -21.47
C ALA A 136 20.62 -4.18 -20.76
N LEU A 137 20.34 -3.26 -19.84
CA LEU A 137 19.03 -3.13 -19.19
C LEU A 137 17.94 -2.73 -20.18
N ARG A 138 18.24 -1.87 -21.16
CA ARG A 138 17.28 -1.54 -22.22
C ARG A 138 16.89 -2.74 -23.07
N GLN A 139 17.82 -3.67 -23.29
CA GLN A 139 17.56 -4.92 -24.02
C GLN A 139 16.78 -5.94 -23.18
N CYS A 140 17.01 -6.00 -21.86
CA CYS A 140 16.24 -6.84 -20.95
C CYS A 140 16.18 -6.24 -19.54
N THR A 141 15.09 -5.50 -19.25
CA THR A 141 14.87 -4.85 -17.96
C THR A 141 14.73 -5.84 -16.80
N SER A 142 14.40 -7.11 -17.08
CA SER A 142 14.24 -8.14 -16.03
C SER A 142 15.55 -8.84 -15.65
N ASN A 143 16.68 -8.54 -16.30
CA ASN A 143 17.94 -9.23 -16.04
C ASN A 143 18.54 -8.79 -14.69
N TYR A 144 18.33 -9.60 -13.65
CA TYR A 144 18.78 -9.31 -12.29
C TYR A 144 20.31 -9.17 -12.18
N THR A 145 21.09 -9.88 -13.02
CA THR A 145 22.56 -9.86 -12.94
C THR A 145 23.09 -8.51 -13.38
N VAL A 146 22.55 -7.97 -14.47
CA VAL A 146 22.90 -6.62 -14.96
C VAL A 146 22.53 -5.56 -13.92
N TRP A 147 21.35 -5.67 -13.29
CA TRP A 147 20.97 -4.77 -12.19
C TRP A 147 21.90 -4.87 -10.98
N LYS A 148 22.32 -6.09 -10.60
CA LYS A 148 23.29 -6.27 -9.51
C LYS A 148 24.62 -5.63 -9.86
N ASP A 149 25.18 -5.93 -11.03
CA ASP A 149 26.45 -5.37 -11.47
C ASP A 149 26.39 -3.83 -11.54
N ARG A 150 25.22 -3.25 -11.85
CA ARG A 150 24.98 -1.79 -11.83
C ARG A 150 25.00 -1.22 -10.41
N ARG A 151 24.39 -1.91 -9.44
CA ARG A 151 24.48 -1.52 -8.02
C ARG A 151 25.89 -1.62 -7.49
N ASP A 152 26.62 -2.68 -7.85
CA ASP A 152 27.96 -2.91 -7.36
C ASP A 152 28.91 -1.75 -7.74
N VAL A 153 28.74 -1.15 -8.92
CA VAL A 153 29.46 0.07 -9.32
C VAL A 153 29.17 1.23 -8.36
N LEU A 154 27.90 1.48 -8.05
CA LEU A 154 27.48 2.58 -7.16
C LEU A 154 27.88 2.35 -5.69
N MET A 155 27.89 1.10 -5.26
CA MET A 155 28.23 0.70 -3.89
C MET A 155 29.75 0.60 -3.66
N SER A 156 30.56 0.77 -4.70
CA SER A 156 32.02 0.68 -4.62
C SER A 156 32.66 2.05 -4.89
N PRO A 157 33.05 2.82 -3.85
CA PRO A 157 33.55 4.18 -4.02
C PRO A 157 34.72 4.29 -5.00
N ALA A 158 35.67 3.35 -4.94
CA ALA A 158 36.84 3.33 -5.82
C ALA A 158 36.47 3.12 -7.29
N VAL A 159 35.47 2.26 -7.56
CA VAL A 159 34.98 2.01 -8.93
C VAL A 159 34.12 3.18 -9.40
N LEU A 160 33.25 3.70 -8.54
CA LEU A 160 32.36 4.82 -8.86
C LEU A 160 33.14 6.08 -9.25
N GLU A 161 34.26 6.37 -8.59
CA GLU A 161 35.13 7.52 -8.92
C GLU A 161 35.63 7.48 -10.38
N GLN A 162 35.80 6.27 -10.90
CA GLN A 162 36.27 6.00 -12.27
C GLN A 162 35.10 5.74 -13.24
N ALA A 163 33.87 5.63 -12.75
CA ALA A 163 32.67 5.36 -13.52
C ALA A 163 31.89 6.63 -13.87
N THR A 164 32.60 7.74 -14.10
CA THR A 164 32.01 9.03 -14.45
C THR A 164 32.12 9.31 -15.95
N ARG A 165 31.29 10.21 -16.47
CA ARG A 165 31.38 10.67 -17.86
C ARG A 165 32.73 11.34 -18.17
N ASP A 166 33.36 11.92 -17.15
CA ASP A 166 34.68 12.57 -17.25
C ASP A 166 35.81 11.54 -17.44
N ALA A 167 35.56 10.28 -17.07
CA ALA A 167 36.49 9.15 -17.21
C ALA A 167 36.13 8.24 -18.41
N LEU A 168 35.22 8.68 -19.28
CA LEU A 168 34.85 7.92 -20.48
C LEU A 168 36.01 7.96 -21.50
N PRO A 169 36.42 6.81 -22.07
CA PRO A 169 37.49 6.79 -23.07
C PRO A 169 37.13 7.60 -24.31
N GLU A 170 38.12 8.28 -24.89
CA GLU A 170 37.98 8.89 -26.21
C GLU A 170 37.76 7.82 -27.29
N LEU A 171 37.01 8.19 -28.34
CA LEU A 171 36.78 7.29 -29.46
C LEU A 171 38.07 7.07 -30.26
N PRO A 172 38.32 5.84 -30.74
CA PRO A 172 39.51 5.57 -31.55
C PRO A 172 39.48 6.39 -32.84
N VAL A 173 40.62 6.99 -33.19
CA VAL A 173 40.77 7.78 -34.41
C VAL A 173 40.59 6.86 -35.63
N PRO A 174 39.66 7.18 -36.56
CA PRO A 174 39.46 6.40 -37.78
C PRO A 174 40.76 6.20 -38.58
N ALA A 175 40.99 4.99 -39.07
CA ALA A 175 42.18 4.63 -39.85
C ALA A 175 42.35 5.51 -41.10
N ALA A 176 41.25 6.02 -41.67
CA ALA A 176 41.28 6.95 -42.81
C ALA A 176 42.00 8.27 -42.48
N ILE A 177 41.88 8.79 -41.25
CA ILE A 177 42.56 10.02 -40.81
C ILE A 177 44.06 9.79 -40.65
N LEU A 178 44.45 8.60 -40.16
CA LEU A 178 45.84 8.21 -39.95
C LEU A 178 46.53 7.73 -41.23
N SER A 179 45.78 7.53 -42.32
CA SER A 179 46.30 6.97 -43.57
C SER A 179 47.01 8.02 -44.42
N CYS A 180 48.25 7.72 -44.81
CA CYS A 180 49.02 8.51 -45.77
C CYS A 180 48.48 8.45 -47.21
N THR A 181 47.57 7.51 -47.50
CA THR A 181 47.02 7.28 -48.85
C THR A 181 45.56 7.72 -49.00
N ALA A 182 44.91 8.15 -47.92
CA ALA A 182 43.55 8.67 -47.97
C ALA A 182 43.52 10.08 -48.58
N SER A 183 42.51 10.38 -49.39
CA SER A 183 42.34 11.74 -49.92
C SER A 183 41.94 12.70 -48.80
N GLU A 184 42.21 13.99 -48.97
CA GLU A 184 41.76 15.02 -48.00
C GLU A 184 40.24 15.03 -47.83
N ALA A 185 39.48 14.68 -48.87
CA ALA A 185 38.03 14.52 -48.78
C ALA A 185 37.63 13.35 -47.87
N ASP A 186 38.34 12.21 -47.97
CA ASP A 186 38.08 11.04 -47.13
C ASP A 186 38.43 11.31 -45.66
N LYS A 187 39.53 12.05 -45.41
CA LYS A 187 39.90 12.48 -44.06
C LYS A 187 38.88 13.44 -43.46
N GLN A 188 38.37 14.39 -44.24
CA GLN A 188 37.38 15.35 -43.79
C GLN A 188 36.03 14.68 -43.48
N GLU A 189 35.61 13.70 -44.30
CA GLU A 189 34.40 12.92 -44.04
C GLU A 189 34.56 12.04 -42.79
N ALA A 190 35.70 11.36 -42.63
CA ALA A 190 35.99 10.56 -41.44
C ALA A 190 36.04 11.41 -40.16
N LEU A 191 36.56 12.64 -40.22
CA LEU A 191 36.52 13.60 -39.11
C LEU A 191 35.08 13.99 -38.76
N ARG A 192 34.24 14.26 -39.77
CA ARG A 192 32.82 14.60 -39.56
C ARG A 192 32.06 13.45 -38.92
N GLU A 193 32.26 12.22 -39.39
CA GLU A 193 31.63 11.04 -38.79
C GLU A 193 32.09 10.80 -37.34
N LEU A 194 33.38 11.02 -37.05
CA LEU A 194 33.91 10.91 -35.70
C LEU A 194 33.26 11.95 -34.78
N ASP A 195 33.15 13.20 -35.21
CA ASP A 195 32.52 14.28 -34.44
C ASP A 195 31.02 14.01 -34.18
N GLU A 196 30.31 13.47 -35.17
CA GLU A 196 28.91 13.06 -35.01
C GLU A 196 28.76 11.92 -33.99
N LYS A 197 29.61 10.89 -34.07
CA LYS A 197 29.62 9.76 -33.13
C LYS A 197 29.98 10.23 -31.71
N GLN A 198 30.98 11.09 -31.57
CA GLN A 198 31.40 11.68 -30.30
C GLN A 198 30.26 12.52 -29.69
N THR A 199 29.57 13.30 -30.51
CA THR A 199 28.42 14.12 -30.07
C THR A 199 27.26 13.25 -29.58
N LYS A 200 26.90 12.20 -30.32
CA LYS A 200 25.86 11.24 -29.91
C LYS A 200 26.22 10.55 -28.60
N LEU A 201 27.46 10.04 -28.48
CA LEU A 201 27.93 9.40 -27.26
C LEU A 201 27.93 10.36 -26.07
N ARG A 202 28.33 11.62 -26.27
CA ARG A 202 28.28 12.65 -25.22
C ARG A 202 26.85 12.91 -24.74
N LEU A 203 25.88 13.02 -25.66
CA LEU A 203 24.47 13.21 -25.30
C LEU A 203 23.93 12.02 -24.50
N THR A 204 24.15 10.79 -24.98
CA THR A 204 23.70 9.59 -24.25
C THR A 204 24.39 9.45 -22.89
N SER A 205 25.70 9.67 -22.81
CA SER A 205 26.42 9.57 -21.53
C SER A 205 26.04 10.64 -20.52
N GLN A 206 25.49 11.80 -20.92
CA GLN A 206 25.04 12.84 -19.98
C GLN A 206 23.94 12.36 -19.04
N HIS A 207 23.06 11.48 -19.51
CA HIS A 207 21.98 10.93 -18.70
C HIS A 207 22.38 9.63 -17.99
N TRP A 208 23.21 8.81 -18.63
CA TRP A 208 23.50 7.45 -18.19
C TRP A 208 24.81 7.27 -17.43
N LEU A 209 25.62 8.33 -17.32
CA LEU A 209 26.82 8.41 -16.47
C LEU A 209 26.85 9.70 -15.64
N PRO A 210 27.23 9.64 -14.36
CA PRO A 210 27.35 10.84 -13.54
C PRO A 210 28.58 11.65 -13.93
N ALA A 211 28.53 12.97 -13.76
CA ALA A 211 29.74 13.77 -13.59
C ALA A 211 30.34 13.53 -12.21
N ARG A 212 31.63 13.79 -12.04
CA ARG A 212 32.25 13.78 -10.71
C ARG A 212 31.53 14.71 -9.71
N ALA A 213 31.06 15.87 -10.18
CA ALA A 213 30.32 16.84 -9.36
C ALA A 213 28.92 16.37 -8.94
N ASP A 214 28.32 15.42 -9.68
CA ASP A 214 26.99 14.90 -9.35
C ASP A 214 27.06 13.98 -8.12
N ILE A 215 28.19 13.32 -7.89
CA ILE A 215 28.38 12.29 -6.86
C ILE A 215 29.31 12.70 -5.72
N ALA A 216 30.02 13.82 -5.85
CA ALA A 216 30.93 14.34 -4.83
C ALA A 216 30.37 15.56 -4.10
N TRP A 217 30.71 15.67 -2.81
CA TRP A 217 30.47 16.83 -1.95
C TRP A 217 31.78 17.19 -1.22
N GLU A 218 32.19 18.45 -1.29
CA GLU A 218 33.45 18.94 -0.68
C GLU A 218 34.68 18.06 -1.00
N GLY A 219 34.76 17.57 -2.24
CA GLY A 219 35.86 16.74 -2.72
C GLY A 219 35.80 15.27 -2.28
N ARG A 220 34.79 14.85 -1.53
CA ARG A 220 34.57 13.45 -1.10
C ARG A 220 33.37 12.84 -1.83
N LEU A 221 33.42 11.54 -2.10
CA LEU A 221 32.26 10.83 -2.64
C LEU A 221 31.14 10.76 -1.60
N SER A 222 29.92 11.07 -2.03
CA SER A 222 28.71 11.01 -1.21
C SER A 222 27.82 9.86 -1.69
N PRO A 223 27.52 8.86 -0.82
CA PRO A 223 26.56 7.82 -1.12
C PRO A 223 25.18 8.37 -1.47
N TRP A 224 24.71 9.40 -0.75
CA TRP A 224 23.39 9.99 -1.00
C TRP A 224 23.31 10.71 -2.34
N ARG A 225 24.37 11.42 -2.75
CA ARG A 225 24.43 12.05 -4.08
C ARG A 225 24.46 11.01 -5.20
N ALA A 226 25.25 9.94 -5.04
CA ALA A 226 25.28 8.83 -5.99
C ALA A 226 23.91 8.15 -6.14
N VAL A 227 23.24 7.88 -5.01
CA VAL A 227 21.89 7.31 -5.00
C VAL A 227 20.88 8.27 -5.64
N ARG A 228 20.89 9.56 -5.28
CA ARG A 228 20.01 10.58 -5.86
C ARG A 228 20.17 10.68 -7.38
N TRP A 229 21.41 10.68 -7.87
CA TRP A 229 21.70 10.67 -9.30
C TRP A 229 21.13 9.41 -9.98
N GLU A 230 21.41 8.23 -9.44
CA GLU A 230 20.95 6.97 -10.04
C GLU A 230 19.42 6.85 -10.02
N LEU A 231 18.76 7.19 -8.91
CA LEU A 231 17.30 7.16 -8.79
C LEU A 231 16.63 8.08 -9.82
N THR A 232 17.30 9.17 -10.19
CA THR A 232 16.89 10.09 -11.26
C THR A 232 17.08 9.42 -12.63
N ALA A 233 18.27 8.89 -12.91
CA ALA A 233 18.61 8.24 -14.19
C ALA A 233 17.70 7.03 -14.48
N VAL A 234 17.44 6.17 -13.49
CA VAL A 234 16.54 5.01 -13.64
C VAL A 234 15.06 5.35 -13.40
N GLY A 235 14.73 6.63 -13.22
CA GLY A 235 13.36 7.09 -13.04
C GLY A 235 12.47 6.73 -14.22
N CYS A 236 12.99 6.84 -15.44
CA CYS A 236 12.28 6.45 -16.67
C CYS A 236 11.96 4.95 -16.71
N PHE A 237 12.89 4.08 -16.26
CA PHE A 237 12.62 2.64 -16.10
C PHE A 237 11.51 2.39 -15.09
N THR A 238 11.47 3.17 -14.01
CA THR A 238 10.46 3.03 -12.95
C THR A 238 9.08 3.38 -13.47
N ARG A 239 8.93 4.46 -14.25
CA ARG A 239 7.63 4.87 -14.79
C ARG A 239 7.17 3.95 -15.94
N LEU A 240 8.05 3.65 -16.89
CA LEU A 240 7.70 2.87 -18.09
C LEU A 240 7.67 1.36 -17.86
N TYR A 241 8.42 0.84 -16.89
CA TYR A 241 8.44 -0.58 -16.50
C TYR A 241 8.06 -0.79 -15.02
N HIS A 242 7.09 -0.02 -14.51
CA HIS A 242 6.60 -0.07 -13.12
C HIS A 242 6.08 -1.45 -12.66
N LYS A 243 5.91 -2.43 -13.55
CA LYS A 243 5.54 -3.82 -13.21
C LYS A 243 6.75 -4.76 -13.09
N ASN A 244 7.96 -4.24 -13.23
CA ASN A 244 9.20 -5.01 -13.14
C ASN A 244 9.72 -5.03 -11.70
N PHE A 245 9.95 -6.23 -11.16
CA PHE A 245 10.45 -6.41 -9.79
C PHE A 245 11.84 -5.79 -9.59
N GLN A 246 12.76 -5.98 -10.54
CA GLN A 246 14.15 -5.56 -10.42
C GLN A 246 14.28 -4.04 -10.33
N VAL A 247 13.41 -3.28 -11.00
CA VAL A 247 13.41 -1.81 -10.93
C VAL A 247 13.11 -1.32 -9.51
N TRP A 248 12.05 -1.84 -8.88
CA TRP A 248 11.70 -1.47 -7.51
C TRP A 248 12.69 -1.99 -6.47
N HIS A 249 13.22 -3.20 -6.70
CA HIS A 249 14.26 -3.77 -5.84
C HIS A 249 15.54 -2.94 -5.91
N HIS A 250 15.96 -2.50 -7.10
CA HIS A 250 17.13 -1.63 -7.29
C HIS A 250 17.03 -0.35 -6.47
N ARG A 251 15.89 0.36 -6.55
CA ARG A 251 15.66 1.58 -5.77
C ARG A 251 15.76 1.33 -4.27
N LYS A 252 15.14 0.23 -3.79
CA LYS A 252 15.18 -0.18 -2.37
C LYS A 252 16.61 -0.44 -1.90
N GLU A 253 17.39 -1.20 -2.66
CA GLU A 253 18.77 -1.56 -2.28
C GLU A 253 19.69 -0.34 -2.23
N LEU A 254 19.54 0.62 -3.15
CA LEU A 254 20.33 1.86 -3.16
C LEU A 254 20.07 2.72 -1.92
N LEU A 255 18.80 2.94 -1.58
CA LEU A 255 18.41 3.69 -0.39
C LEU A 255 18.86 2.98 0.89
N THR A 256 18.70 1.65 0.94
CA THR A 256 19.16 0.83 2.08
C THR A 256 20.67 0.97 2.28
N TYR A 257 21.45 0.91 1.19
CA TYR A 257 22.89 1.11 1.23
C TYR A 257 23.26 2.50 1.75
N ALA A 258 22.67 3.59 1.22
CA ALA A 258 22.98 4.93 1.68
C ALA A 258 22.66 5.14 3.17
N LEU A 259 21.56 4.56 3.66
CA LEU A 259 21.22 4.54 5.09
C LEU A 259 22.24 3.76 5.93
N GLN A 260 22.73 2.63 5.45
CA GLN A 260 23.78 1.84 6.13
C GLN A 260 25.11 2.58 6.21
N GLN A 261 25.41 3.45 5.24
CA GLN A 261 26.59 4.32 5.27
C GLN A 261 26.42 5.56 6.17
N SER A 262 25.20 5.82 6.64
CA SER A 262 24.89 6.97 7.49
C SER A 262 25.00 6.59 8.99
N PRO A 263 25.37 7.54 9.87
CA PRO A 263 25.46 7.27 11.29
C PRO A 263 24.09 6.98 11.91
N SER A 264 24.04 6.14 12.96
CA SER A 264 22.78 5.83 13.66
C SER A 264 22.22 7.04 14.43
N HIS A 265 23.11 7.91 14.93
CA HIS A 265 22.78 9.09 15.72
C HIS A 265 23.57 10.30 15.22
N VAL A 266 22.99 11.48 15.33
CA VAL A 266 23.59 12.76 14.95
C VAL A 266 23.43 13.78 16.08
N ARG A 267 24.32 14.77 16.14
CA ARG A 267 24.16 15.92 17.05
C ARG A 267 23.18 16.91 16.43
N CYS A 268 22.14 17.30 17.17
CA CYS A 268 21.29 18.42 16.77
C CYS A 268 22.12 19.71 16.80
N GLY A 269 22.18 20.40 15.66
CA GLY A 269 22.72 21.76 15.63
C GLY A 269 21.63 22.72 16.08
N VAL A 270 21.94 23.64 16.97
CA VAL A 270 21.08 24.80 17.20
C VAL A 270 21.13 25.65 15.93
N ASP A 271 20.00 26.19 15.47
CA ASP A 271 19.95 27.12 14.34
C ASP A 271 21.02 28.20 14.52
N ALA A 272 22.06 28.15 13.67
CA ALA A 272 23.16 29.09 13.67
C ALA A 272 22.68 30.43 13.09
N ALA A 273 21.82 31.12 13.83
CA ALA A 273 21.62 32.55 13.69
C ALA A 273 22.76 33.26 14.41
N ALA A 274 23.86 33.46 13.68
CA ALA A 274 24.91 34.45 13.93
C ALA A 274 25.36 34.62 15.40
N THR A 275 26.29 33.79 15.89
CA THR A 275 27.17 34.20 17.00
C THR A 275 28.55 33.52 16.92
N ASP A 276 29.59 34.35 17.10
CA ASP A 276 31.03 34.07 17.27
C ASP A 276 31.50 32.59 17.26
N GLU A 277 32.46 32.27 16.38
CA GLU A 277 33.12 30.95 16.18
C GLU A 277 33.67 30.31 17.48
N LYS A 278 33.87 31.09 18.55
CA LYS A 278 34.35 30.60 19.84
C LYS A 278 33.25 30.02 20.75
N LEU A 279 31.98 30.35 20.52
CA LEU A 279 30.85 29.76 21.27
C LEU A 279 30.36 28.46 20.62
N GLU A 280 30.51 28.30 19.31
CA GLU A 280 30.10 27.10 18.55
C GLU A 280 30.80 25.84 19.08
N GLN A 281 32.10 25.89 19.35
CA GLN A 281 32.84 24.74 19.88
C GLN A 281 32.43 24.31 21.30
N GLN A 282 31.92 25.23 22.14
CA GLN A 282 31.48 24.90 23.50
C GLN A 282 30.02 24.43 23.56
N VAL A 283 29.18 24.89 22.63
CA VAL A 283 27.77 24.47 22.52
C VAL A 283 27.66 23.12 21.78
N GLU A 284 28.51 22.85 20.78
CA GLU A 284 28.53 21.58 20.05
C GLU A 284 28.81 20.36 20.92
N ASP A 285 29.61 20.49 21.99
CA ASP A 285 29.90 19.40 22.93
C ASP A 285 28.80 19.16 23.96
N SER A 286 27.80 20.05 24.03
CA SER A 286 26.66 19.95 24.95
C SER A 286 25.38 19.44 24.28
N SER A 287 25.34 19.36 22.93
CA SER A 287 24.14 18.97 22.19
C SER A 287 23.82 17.48 22.33
N PRO A 288 22.56 17.11 22.60
CA PRO A 288 22.17 15.70 22.72
C PRO A 288 22.30 14.97 21.38
N PHE A 289 22.74 13.71 21.45
CA PHE A 289 22.69 12.79 20.32
C PHE A 289 21.24 12.34 20.11
N VAL A 290 20.74 12.51 18.89
CA VAL A 290 19.38 12.13 18.49
C VAL A 290 19.47 11.09 17.37
N PRO A 291 18.57 10.09 17.30
CA PRO A 291 18.53 9.17 16.17
C PRO A 291 18.41 9.92 14.84
N LEU A 292 19.17 9.49 13.82
CA LEU A 292 19.21 10.17 12.51
C LEU A 292 17.81 10.34 11.88
N LEU A 293 16.97 9.31 12.02
CA LEU A 293 15.62 9.26 11.45
C LEU A 293 14.54 9.65 12.47
N ALA A 294 14.88 10.43 13.50
CA ALA A 294 13.91 10.88 14.50
C ALA A 294 12.88 11.85 13.92
N SER A 295 13.28 12.69 12.97
CA SER A 295 12.38 13.62 12.27
C SER A 295 12.90 13.93 10.86
N GLU A 296 12.01 14.43 10.00
CA GLU A 296 12.40 14.91 8.67
C GLU A 296 13.43 16.03 8.75
N ALA A 297 13.25 16.97 9.67
CA ALA A 297 14.17 18.09 9.88
C ALA A 297 15.58 17.60 10.27
N THR A 298 15.66 16.65 11.21
CA THR A 298 16.94 16.06 11.64
C THR A 298 17.66 15.37 10.47
N PHE A 299 16.91 14.62 9.65
CA PHE A 299 17.50 13.91 8.52
C PHE A 299 17.91 14.88 7.39
N SER A 300 17.07 15.87 7.09
CA SER A 300 17.35 16.93 6.11
C SER A 300 18.57 17.77 6.51
N ASP A 301 18.71 18.13 7.79
CA ASP A 301 19.88 18.85 8.31
C ASP A 301 21.17 18.04 8.14
N TYR A 302 21.12 16.73 8.42
CA TYR A 302 22.24 15.82 8.18
C TYR A 302 22.64 15.82 6.70
N LEU A 303 21.67 15.62 5.79
CA LEU A 303 21.94 15.61 4.35
C LEU A 303 22.51 16.95 3.86
N ARG A 304 22.02 18.08 4.40
CA ARG A 304 22.52 19.41 4.02
C ARG A 304 23.99 19.60 4.43
N ARG A 305 24.35 19.19 5.64
CA ARG A 305 25.72 19.33 6.17
C ARG A 305 26.71 18.36 5.52
N HIS A 306 26.30 17.13 5.26
CA HIS A 306 27.22 16.06 4.87
C HIS A 306 27.20 15.71 3.37
N ASP A 307 26.10 16.02 2.67
CA ASP A 307 25.90 15.62 1.27
C ASP A 307 25.47 16.78 0.35
N GLY A 308 25.20 17.97 0.91
CA GLY A 308 24.69 19.12 0.17
C GLY A 308 23.33 18.85 -0.48
N LEU A 309 22.49 18.03 0.17
CA LEU A 309 21.16 17.64 -0.31
C LEU A 309 20.10 17.94 0.73
N ASP A 310 18.85 18.06 0.28
CA ASP A 310 17.66 18.03 1.14
C ASP A 310 16.98 16.66 1.02
N PHE A 311 16.20 16.27 2.04
CA PHE A 311 15.40 15.04 2.01
C PHE A 311 14.50 14.97 0.78
N ALA A 312 13.93 16.11 0.36
CA ALA A 312 13.10 16.19 -0.85
C ALA A 312 13.80 15.66 -2.12
N ALA A 313 15.14 15.70 -2.18
CA ALA A 313 15.91 15.20 -3.32
C ALA A 313 15.99 13.67 -3.38
N VAL A 314 15.67 12.98 -2.29
CA VAL A 314 15.68 11.51 -2.14
C VAL A 314 14.33 10.96 -1.67
N ASP A 315 13.29 11.81 -1.70
CA ASP A 315 11.93 11.43 -1.39
C ASP A 315 11.35 10.61 -2.54
N GLU A 316 10.95 9.38 -2.24
CA GLU A 316 10.39 8.45 -3.22
C GLU A 316 8.88 8.64 -3.43
N ARG A 317 8.19 9.35 -2.52
CA ARG A 317 6.74 9.56 -2.59
C ARG A 317 6.29 10.18 -3.91
N PRO A 318 6.96 11.20 -4.49
CA PRO A 318 6.57 11.75 -5.80
C PRO A 318 6.58 10.70 -6.93
N THR A 319 7.62 9.85 -7.00
CA THR A 319 7.71 8.78 -8.00
C THR A 319 6.62 7.73 -7.80
N LEU A 320 6.39 7.31 -6.55
CA LEU A 320 5.34 6.36 -6.19
C LEU A 320 3.94 6.92 -6.50
N ARG A 321 3.68 8.18 -6.17
CA ARG A 321 2.43 8.87 -6.47
C ARG A 321 2.21 9.02 -7.97
N ALA A 322 3.25 9.28 -8.76
CA ALA A 322 3.14 9.31 -10.21
C ALA A 322 2.66 7.95 -10.75
N VAL A 323 3.24 6.84 -10.28
CA VAL A 323 2.79 5.49 -10.68
C VAL A 323 1.37 5.21 -10.19
N LEU A 324 1.07 5.43 -8.91
CA LEU A 324 -0.21 5.05 -8.30
C LEU A 324 -1.39 5.95 -8.74
N CYS A 325 -1.17 7.24 -8.99
CA CYS A 325 -2.23 8.15 -9.42
C CYS A 325 -2.44 8.12 -10.94
N ASN A 326 -1.36 8.03 -11.72
CA ASN A 326 -1.41 8.34 -13.14
C ASN A 326 -1.31 7.10 -14.03
N GLU A 327 -0.67 6.01 -13.56
CA GLU A 327 -0.40 4.82 -14.38
C GLU A 327 -1.22 3.61 -13.93
N ASP A 328 -1.04 3.17 -12.68
CA ASP A 328 -1.64 1.94 -12.14
C ASP A 328 -1.81 2.04 -10.61
N GLY A 329 -2.99 2.49 -10.17
CA GLY A 329 -3.34 2.62 -8.75
C GLY A 329 -3.42 1.30 -7.98
N LYS A 330 -3.26 0.15 -8.66
CA LYS A 330 -3.23 -1.19 -8.07
C LYS A 330 -1.87 -1.86 -8.23
N ASN A 331 -0.83 -1.12 -8.65
CA ASN A 331 0.50 -1.67 -8.84
C ASN A 331 1.05 -2.24 -7.52
N TYR A 332 1.17 -3.56 -7.46
CA TYR A 332 1.59 -4.26 -6.24
C TYR A 332 3.00 -3.89 -5.79
N HIS A 333 3.94 -3.71 -6.72
CA HIS A 333 5.33 -3.38 -6.38
C HIS A 333 5.47 -1.96 -5.83
N ALA A 334 4.72 -0.99 -6.38
CA ALA A 334 4.68 0.38 -5.88
C ALA A 334 4.08 0.42 -4.47
N TRP A 335 2.98 -0.28 -4.21
CA TRP A 335 2.41 -0.38 -2.86
C TRP A 335 3.36 -1.04 -1.85
N LEU A 336 4.06 -2.11 -2.25
CA LEU A 336 5.05 -2.78 -1.42
C LEU A 336 6.25 -1.88 -1.13
N HIS A 337 6.74 -1.16 -2.14
CA HIS A 337 7.85 -0.22 -2.00
C HIS A 337 7.46 0.99 -1.14
N LEU A 338 6.28 1.57 -1.33
CA LEU A 338 5.74 2.65 -0.50
C LEU A 338 5.63 2.21 0.96
N SER A 339 5.08 1.01 1.21
CA SER A 339 4.98 0.45 2.56
C SER A 339 6.36 0.32 3.21
N TRP A 340 7.33 -0.28 2.51
CA TRP A 340 8.70 -0.38 3.02
C TRP A 340 9.32 1.00 3.27
N TYR A 341 9.19 1.93 2.33
CA TYR A 341 9.79 3.26 2.40
C TYR A 341 9.28 4.05 3.61
N LEU A 342 7.96 4.07 3.83
CA LEU A 342 7.34 4.75 4.96
C LEU A 342 7.74 4.14 6.31
N HIS A 343 8.00 2.82 6.37
CA HIS A 343 8.49 2.17 7.60
C HIS A 343 9.96 2.49 7.87
N VAL A 344 10.79 2.59 6.82
CA VAL A 344 12.20 2.99 6.95
C VAL A 344 12.31 4.44 7.38
N PHE A 345 11.55 5.33 6.76
CA PHE A 345 11.46 6.76 7.11
C PHE A 345 10.25 7.02 8.01
N SER A 346 10.23 6.38 9.19
CA SER A 346 9.06 6.36 10.08
C SER A 346 8.58 7.74 10.54
N PHE A 347 9.41 8.78 10.45
CA PHE A 347 8.99 10.15 10.71
C PHE A 347 7.86 10.61 9.77
N LEU A 348 7.76 10.02 8.56
CA LEU A 348 6.66 10.23 7.61
C LEU A 348 5.31 9.63 8.08
N LEU A 349 5.36 8.76 9.08
CA LEU A 349 4.20 8.11 9.69
C LEU A 349 3.96 8.56 11.13
N THR A 350 4.59 9.66 11.55
CA THR A 350 4.39 10.19 12.91
C THR A 350 2.91 10.51 13.13
N PRO A 351 2.25 9.90 14.14
CA PRO A 351 0.84 10.13 14.40
C PRO A 351 0.61 11.52 15.01
N PRO A 352 -0.64 12.03 14.99
CA PRO A 352 -0.99 13.25 15.72
C PRO A 352 -0.68 13.12 17.21
N SER A 353 -0.36 14.24 17.85
CA SER A 353 -0.13 14.26 19.30
C SER A 353 -1.37 13.77 20.07
N ARG A 354 -1.14 13.20 21.25
CA ARG A 354 -2.23 12.68 22.08
C ARG A 354 -3.29 13.75 22.39
N LYS A 355 -2.84 14.95 22.75
CA LYS A 355 -3.72 16.09 23.00
C LYS A 355 -4.62 16.40 21.79
N ALA A 356 -4.05 16.43 20.58
CA ALA A 356 -4.83 16.67 19.37
C ALA A 356 -5.85 15.56 19.09
N LEU A 357 -5.52 14.30 19.40
CA LEU A 357 -6.45 13.17 19.27
C LEU A 357 -7.60 13.26 20.29
N ASP A 358 -7.30 13.61 21.54
CA ASP A 358 -8.30 13.75 22.59
C ASP A 358 -9.27 14.91 22.29
N GLU A 359 -8.76 16.06 21.83
CA GLU A 359 -9.56 17.20 21.35
C GLU A 359 -10.45 16.80 20.17
N HIS A 360 -9.87 16.10 19.18
CA HIS A 360 -10.61 15.62 18.01
C HIS A 360 -11.71 14.63 18.38
N ALA A 361 -11.42 13.67 19.26
CA ALA A 361 -12.40 12.70 19.74
C ALA A 361 -13.51 13.38 20.56
N THR A 362 -13.19 14.40 21.35
CA THR A 362 -14.17 15.18 22.11
C THR A 362 -15.14 15.90 21.17
N VAL A 363 -14.62 16.55 20.12
CA VAL A 363 -15.46 17.21 19.09
C VAL A 363 -16.34 16.19 18.36
N ALA A 364 -15.77 15.06 17.95
CA ALA A 364 -16.52 14.00 17.28
C ALA A 364 -17.61 13.41 18.18
N THR A 365 -17.33 13.25 19.48
CA THR A 365 -18.27 12.70 20.47
C THR A 365 -19.36 13.69 20.83
N ALA A 366 -19.05 14.98 20.96
CA ALA A 366 -20.04 16.03 21.18
C ALA A 366 -21.03 16.11 20.00
N ALA A 367 -20.52 16.07 18.77
CA ALA A 367 -21.36 15.99 17.57
C ALA A 367 -22.25 14.73 17.54
N ALA A 368 -21.73 13.60 18.05
CA ALA A 368 -22.48 12.35 18.16
C ALA A 368 -23.49 12.34 19.33
N ALA A 369 -23.25 13.07 20.42
CA ALA A 369 -24.15 13.16 21.56
C ALA A 369 -25.39 14.00 21.23
N ASP A 370 -25.22 15.11 20.50
CA ASP A 370 -26.33 15.94 20.01
C ASP A 370 -27.22 15.21 18.99
N GLN A 371 -26.68 14.19 18.31
CA GLN A 371 -27.38 13.42 17.26
C GLN A 371 -27.67 11.97 17.65
N GLY A 372 -27.29 11.53 18.86
CA GLY A 372 -27.42 10.16 19.37
C GLY A 372 -26.79 9.10 18.44
N LEU A 373 -25.47 9.12 18.22
CA LEU A 373 -24.75 8.17 17.33
C LEU A 373 -25.46 7.91 15.97
N ARG A 374 -26.26 8.86 15.47
CA ARG A 374 -26.95 8.69 14.19
C ARG A 374 -25.96 8.98 13.07
N PHE A 375 -25.80 8.00 12.19
CA PHE A 375 -25.12 8.22 10.93
C PHE A 375 -25.99 9.13 10.05
N THR A 376 -25.43 10.27 9.67
CA THR A 376 -26.09 11.20 8.75
C THR A 376 -25.49 11.01 7.35
N PRO A 377 -26.22 10.40 6.40
CA PRO A 377 -25.73 10.27 5.03
C PRO A 377 -25.55 11.65 4.40
N GLN A 378 -24.51 11.80 3.60
CA GLN A 378 -24.27 13.03 2.83
C GLN A 378 -24.38 12.72 1.34
N PRO A 379 -25.54 12.97 0.70
CA PRO A 379 -25.75 12.64 -0.71
C PRO A 379 -24.74 13.29 -1.67
N ASP A 380 -24.27 14.49 -1.33
CA ASP A 380 -23.30 15.26 -2.12
C ASP A 380 -21.85 15.07 -1.62
N TRP A 381 -21.56 14.00 -0.88
CA TRP A 381 -20.24 13.73 -0.27
C TRP A 381 -19.08 13.71 -1.28
N ILE A 382 -19.38 13.34 -2.53
CA ILE A 382 -18.44 13.29 -3.65
C ILE A 382 -18.55 14.49 -4.60
N THR A 383 -19.58 15.34 -4.45
CA THR A 383 -19.87 16.45 -5.38
C THR A 383 -20.05 17.76 -4.62
N THR A 384 -18.96 18.46 -4.29
CA THR A 384 -19.04 19.86 -3.85
C THR A 384 -18.85 20.79 -5.04
N ARG A 385 -19.85 21.64 -5.31
CA ARG A 385 -19.86 22.51 -6.49
C ARG A 385 -19.12 23.84 -6.31
N GLU A 386 -18.87 24.35 -5.11
CA GLU A 386 -18.24 25.68 -4.94
C GLU A 386 -17.37 25.76 -3.66
N ASN A 387 -16.12 26.21 -3.82
CA ASN A 387 -15.14 26.73 -2.83
C ASN A 387 -14.82 25.95 -1.54
N ALA A 388 -15.50 24.85 -1.24
CA ALA A 388 -15.21 23.99 -0.08
C ALA A 388 -14.43 22.73 -0.49
N ALA A 389 -13.52 22.26 0.36
CA ALA A 389 -12.86 20.96 0.19
C ALA A 389 -13.92 19.85 0.12
N VAL A 390 -13.78 18.96 -0.88
CA VAL A 390 -14.64 17.79 -1.09
C VAL A 390 -14.74 17.00 0.20
N ALA A 391 -15.96 16.71 0.66
CA ALA A 391 -16.18 16.05 1.96
C ALA A 391 -15.45 14.70 2.05
N ALA A 392 -15.41 13.94 0.95
CA ALA A 392 -14.65 12.70 0.81
C ALA A 392 -13.13 12.81 1.01
N LEU A 393 -12.56 14.00 0.89
CA LEU A 393 -11.13 14.26 1.09
C LEU A 393 -10.84 14.93 2.43
N ARG A 394 -11.86 15.15 3.27
CA ARG A 394 -11.65 15.73 4.60
C ARG A 394 -10.83 14.77 5.47
N PRO A 395 -9.84 15.29 6.21
CA PRO A 395 -9.03 14.45 7.09
C PRO A 395 -9.89 13.77 8.18
N THR A 396 -9.66 12.49 8.41
CA THR A 396 -10.27 11.73 9.53
C THR A 396 -9.47 11.81 10.82
N LEU A 397 -8.30 12.46 10.79
CA LEU A 397 -7.41 12.69 11.92
C LEU A 397 -6.92 14.14 11.93
N PRO A 398 -6.44 14.66 13.08
CA PRO A 398 -5.77 15.96 13.14
C PRO A 398 -4.52 16.03 12.25
N PRO A 399 -4.00 17.23 11.92
CA PRO A 399 -2.80 17.37 11.10
C PRO A 399 -1.58 16.65 11.67
N SER A 400 -0.92 15.84 10.83
CA SER A 400 0.33 15.12 11.11
C SER A 400 0.88 14.50 9.82
N PRO A 401 2.14 14.06 9.75
CA PRO A 401 2.66 13.30 8.62
C PRO A 401 1.83 12.06 8.27
N LEU A 402 1.36 11.31 9.28
CA LEU A 402 0.45 10.18 9.08
C LEU A 402 -0.85 10.61 8.38
N THR A 403 -1.37 11.78 8.73
CA THR A 403 -2.62 12.31 8.17
C THR A 403 -2.46 12.67 6.70
N GLU A 404 -1.29 13.15 6.26
CA GLU A 404 -1.00 13.40 4.84
C GLU A 404 -1.05 12.10 4.02
N GLU A 405 -0.51 11.01 4.56
CA GLU A 405 -0.56 9.71 3.89
C GLU A 405 -1.98 9.12 3.90
N MET A 406 -2.74 9.32 4.98
CA MET A 406 -4.18 8.99 4.98
C MET A 406 -4.97 9.83 3.99
N GLN A 407 -4.63 11.10 3.77
CA GLN A 407 -5.25 11.92 2.73
C GLN A 407 -4.90 11.42 1.32
N PHE A 408 -3.67 10.96 1.11
CA PHE A 408 -3.27 10.33 -0.15
C PHE A 408 -4.13 9.09 -0.45
N THR A 409 -4.37 8.21 0.53
CA THR A 409 -5.31 7.09 0.34
C THR A 409 -6.73 7.55 0.06
N ALA A 410 -7.20 8.63 0.71
CA ALA A 410 -8.51 9.21 0.46
C ALA A 410 -8.64 9.75 -0.98
N GLN A 411 -7.57 10.34 -1.53
CA GLN A 411 -7.52 10.76 -2.94
C GLN A 411 -7.66 9.58 -3.90
N LEU A 412 -6.94 8.48 -3.66
CA LEU A 412 -7.02 7.28 -4.50
C LEU A 412 -8.39 6.60 -4.39
N ILE A 413 -8.98 6.55 -3.20
CA ILE A 413 -10.35 6.03 -2.98
C ILE A 413 -11.37 6.95 -3.65
N TYR A 414 -11.15 8.27 -3.64
CA TYR A 414 -12.03 9.19 -4.35
C TYR A 414 -11.99 8.98 -5.87
N GLN A 415 -10.81 8.68 -6.44
CA GLN A 415 -10.65 8.38 -7.87
C GLN A 415 -11.20 7.00 -8.26
N ASP A 416 -10.96 5.97 -7.44
CA ASP A 416 -11.53 4.63 -7.59
C ASP A 416 -11.91 4.09 -6.20
N CYS A 417 -13.19 4.21 -5.85
CA CYS A 417 -13.66 3.75 -4.54
C CYS A 417 -13.58 2.23 -4.38
N ARG A 418 -13.41 1.47 -5.47
CA ARG A 418 -13.15 0.02 -5.46
C ARG A 418 -11.65 -0.31 -5.45
N ASN A 419 -10.76 0.66 -5.27
CA ASN A 419 -9.33 0.43 -5.16
C ASN A 419 -8.98 -0.27 -3.83
N ASN A 420 -9.06 -1.60 -3.82
CA ASN A 420 -8.77 -2.41 -2.64
C ASN A 420 -7.38 -2.15 -2.04
N SER A 421 -6.37 -1.88 -2.87
CA SER A 421 -5.01 -1.59 -2.38
C SER A 421 -4.97 -0.30 -1.56
N ALA A 422 -5.69 0.74 -1.98
CA ALA A 422 -5.79 1.99 -1.22
C ALA A 422 -6.52 1.79 0.12
N TRP A 423 -7.59 0.99 0.16
CA TRP A 423 -8.27 0.61 1.40
C TRP A 423 -7.38 -0.21 2.33
N CYS A 424 -6.68 -1.21 1.80
CA CYS A 424 -5.74 -2.02 2.57
C CYS A 424 -4.60 -1.18 3.17
N HIS A 425 -4.02 -0.27 2.39
CA HIS A 425 -2.98 0.64 2.89
C HIS A 425 -3.52 1.58 3.95
N ARG A 426 -4.70 2.18 3.72
CA ARG A 426 -5.37 3.04 4.72
C ARG A 426 -5.61 2.31 6.03
N PHE A 427 -6.09 1.06 5.98
CA PHE A 427 -6.27 0.24 7.17
C PHE A 427 -4.93 -0.09 7.85
N ALA A 428 -3.89 -0.42 7.08
CA ALA A 428 -2.56 -0.68 7.62
C ALA A 428 -1.97 0.54 8.34
N LEU A 429 -2.11 1.75 7.77
CA LEU A 429 -1.72 3.00 8.41
C LEU A 429 -2.46 3.21 9.73
N PHE A 430 -3.80 3.05 9.71
CA PHE A 430 -4.62 3.22 10.90
C PHE A 430 -4.27 2.20 11.99
N ARG A 431 -3.98 0.95 11.63
CA ARG A 431 -3.62 -0.11 12.58
C ARG A 431 -2.19 0.01 13.11
N GLU A 432 -1.22 0.13 12.22
CA GLU A 432 0.22 -0.01 12.52
C GLU A 432 0.89 1.32 12.85
N ALA A 433 0.48 2.43 12.22
CA ALA A 433 1.11 3.74 12.44
C ALA A 433 0.36 4.62 13.43
N LEU A 434 -0.97 4.47 13.55
CA LEU A 434 -1.76 5.17 14.57
C LEU A 434 -1.93 4.33 15.84
N LEU A 435 -2.70 3.24 15.76
CA LEU A 435 -3.21 2.58 16.96
C LEU A 435 -2.14 1.78 17.71
N ARG A 436 -1.22 1.10 17.02
CA ARG A 436 -0.15 0.34 17.69
C ARG A 436 0.80 1.25 18.50
N PRO A 437 1.37 2.34 17.97
CA PRO A 437 2.25 3.22 18.74
C PRO A 437 1.52 3.87 19.92
N LEU A 438 0.27 4.32 19.72
CA LEU A 438 -0.56 4.85 20.81
C LEU A 438 -0.79 3.81 21.92
N TRP A 439 -1.05 2.55 21.54
CA TRP A 439 -1.21 1.45 22.49
C TRP A 439 0.07 1.16 23.28
N GLN A 440 1.22 1.12 22.60
CA GLN A 440 2.52 0.91 23.25
C GLN A 440 2.91 2.05 24.19
N GLN A 441 2.63 3.30 23.78
CA GLN A 441 2.83 4.47 24.62
C GLN A 441 2.00 4.39 25.91
N LEU A 442 0.71 4.03 25.80
CA LEU A 442 -0.16 3.87 26.96
C LEU A 442 0.32 2.80 27.93
N CYS A 443 0.78 1.65 27.41
CA CYS A 443 1.35 0.59 28.25
C CYS A 443 2.60 1.09 28.99
N SER A 444 3.44 1.87 28.30
CA SER A 444 4.70 2.37 28.86
C SER A 444 4.47 3.43 29.95
N GLU A 445 3.57 4.39 29.72
CA GLU A 445 3.21 5.43 30.68
C GLU A 445 2.63 4.85 31.98
N ALA A 446 1.79 3.82 31.85
CA ALA A 446 1.20 3.11 32.98
C ALA A 446 2.26 2.39 33.84
N CYS A 447 3.30 1.80 33.22
CA CYS A 447 4.41 1.19 33.97
C CYS A 447 5.27 2.21 34.74
N THR A 448 5.33 3.47 34.28
CA THR A 448 6.16 4.52 34.90
C THR A 448 5.43 5.35 35.97
N SER A 449 4.11 5.25 36.06
CA SER A 449 3.30 6.05 36.97
C SER A 449 3.29 5.44 38.38
N SER A 450 3.95 6.08 39.35
CA SER A 450 3.87 5.70 40.76
C SER A 450 2.47 5.93 41.34
N VAL A 451 2.07 5.09 42.30
CA VAL A 451 0.81 5.16 43.05
C VAL A 451 0.54 6.60 43.53
N GLY A 452 -0.44 7.28 42.92
CA GLY A 452 -0.97 8.57 43.39
C GLY A 452 -0.97 9.75 42.41
N ALA A 453 -0.37 9.64 41.22
CA ALA A 453 -0.53 10.68 40.18
C ALA A 453 -1.80 10.41 39.34
N PRO A 454 -2.67 11.41 39.07
CA PRO A 454 -3.77 11.23 38.14
C PRO A 454 -3.19 10.88 36.77
N THR A 455 -3.40 9.65 36.33
CA THR A 455 -2.93 9.24 35.01
C THR A 455 -3.70 10.05 33.97
N ASN A 456 -3.01 10.66 33.01
CA ASN A 456 -3.58 11.17 31.76
C ASN A 456 -4.29 10.06 30.91
N SER A 457 -4.55 8.88 31.49
CA SER A 457 -5.06 7.64 30.90
C SER A 457 -6.59 7.47 30.99
N GLU A 458 -7.31 8.34 31.73
CA GLU A 458 -8.72 8.09 32.08
C GLU A 458 -9.66 8.08 30.86
N ASN A 459 -9.43 8.93 29.85
CA ASN A 459 -10.33 9.03 28.68
C ASN A 459 -9.91 8.19 27.46
N TRP A 460 -8.93 7.30 27.56
CA TRP A 460 -8.49 6.51 26.40
C TRP A 460 -9.63 5.75 25.68
N PRO A 461 -10.56 5.07 26.37
CA PRO A 461 -11.69 4.42 25.70
C PRO A 461 -12.55 5.39 24.91
N GLY A 462 -12.75 6.61 25.41
CA GLY A 462 -13.48 7.67 24.73
C GLY A 462 -12.74 8.14 23.49
N THR A 463 -11.44 8.42 23.61
CA THR A 463 -10.57 8.81 22.48
C THR A 463 -10.56 7.75 21.40
N LEU A 464 -10.31 6.49 21.78
CA LEU A 464 -10.28 5.35 20.88
C LEU A 464 -11.64 5.16 20.17
N ARG A 465 -12.75 5.25 20.92
CA ARG A 465 -14.09 5.17 20.35
C ARG A 465 -14.32 6.30 19.34
N GLY A 466 -13.94 7.53 19.67
CA GLY A 466 -14.09 8.70 18.80
C GLY A 466 -13.35 8.55 17.48
N ILE A 467 -12.04 8.25 17.52
CA ILE A 467 -11.23 8.11 16.30
C ILE A 467 -11.66 6.92 15.43
N CYS A 468 -11.99 5.77 16.04
CA CYS A 468 -12.49 4.61 15.30
C CYS A 468 -13.89 4.88 14.72
N ALA A 469 -14.76 5.61 15.40
CA ALA A 469 -16.08 5.98 14.89
C ALA A 469 -15.99 6.92 13.69
N VAL A 470 -15.09 7.91 13.71
CA VAL A 470 -14.84 8.81 12.57
C VAL A 470 -14.37 8.02 11.35
N GLU A 471 -13.38 7.14 11.52
CA GLU A 471 -12.82 6.33 10.44
C GLU A 471 -13.82 5.29 9.89
N LEU A 472 -14.62 4.70 10.78
CA LEU A 472 -15.71 3.81 10.39
C LEU A 472 -16.79 4.55 9.61
N ASN A 473 -17.19 5.75 10.06
CA ASN A 473 -18.19 6.57 9.37
C ASN A 473 -17.71 7.03 7.99
N TYR A 474 -16.41 7.31 7.82
CA TYR A 474 -15.82 7.58 6.50
C TYR A 474 -16.12 6.44 5.50
N SER A 475 -15.97 5.20 5.95
CA SER A 475 -16.23 4.01 5.13
C SER A 475 -17.72 3.78 4.88
N LEU A 476 -18.56 4.07 5.88
CA LEU A 476 -20.01 4.03 5.74
C LEU A 476 -20.55 5.06 4.74
N GLN A 477 -19.94 6.24 4.63
CA GLN A 477 -20.30 7.22 3.58
C GLN A 477 -20.02 6.64 2.18
N TRP A 478 -18.89 5.95 2.01
CA TRP A 478 -18.60 5.26 0.75
C TRP A 478 -19.57 4.12 0.45
N LEU A 479 -20.05 3.40 1.46
CA LEU A 479 -21.12 2.41 1.28
C LEU A 479 -22.49 3.03 0.99
N TYR A 480 -22.75 4.25 1.43
CA TYR A 480 -23.96 4.98 1.03
C TYR A 480 -23.89 5.41 -0.44
N VAL A 481 -22.71 5.84 -0.91
CA VAL A 481 -22.45 6.17 -2.32
C VAL A 481 -22.51 4.92 -3.20
N ASP A 482 -21.84 3.84 -2.79
CA ASP A 482 -21.78 2.56 -3.49
C ASP A 482 -22.01 1.39 -2.51
N PRO A 483 -23.26 0.91 -2.37
CA PRO A 483 -23.60 -0.19 -1.46
C PRO A 483 -22.93 -1.53 -1.78
N THR A 484 -22.26 -1.65 -2.93
CA THR A 484 -21.56 -2.86 -3.39
C THR A 484 -20.05 -2.78 -3.23
N ASN A 485 -19.58 -1.80 -2.46
CA ASN A 485 -18.16 -1.62 -2.20
C ASN A 485 -17.69 -2.57 -1.08
N GLU A 486 -17.31 -3.80 -1.46
CA GLU A 486 -16.78 -4.80 -0.52
C GLU A 486 -15.56 -4.29 0.27
N ALA A 487 -14.72 -3.44 -0.33
CA ALA A 487 -13.54 -2.88 0.32
C ALA A 487 -13.91 -1.89 1.44
N ALA A 488 -14.85 -0.98 1.18
CA ALA A 488 -15.37 -0.05 2.20
C ALA A 488 -16.05 -0.80 3.37
N TYR A 489 -16.83 -1.84 3.07
CA TYR A 489 -17.40 -2.71 4.10
C TYR A 489 -16.31 -3.41 4.93
N THR A 490 -15.33 -4.02 4.25
CA THR A 490 -14.25 -4.75 4.92
C THR A 490 -13.45 -3.82 5.82
N HIS A 491 -13.17 -2.59 5.38
CA HIS A 491 -12.52 -1.56 6.18
C HIS A 491 -13.35 -1.20 7.41
N ALA A 492 -14.64 -0.88 7.25
CA ALA A 492 -15.53 -0.54 8.35
C ALA A 492 -15.59 -1.64 9.42
N ARG A 493 -15.77 -2.90 9.00
CA ARG A 493 -15.74 -4.07 9.90
C ARG A 493 -14.39 -4.19 10.61
N SER A 494 -13.30 -4.04 9.87
CA SER A 494 -11.96 -4.21 10.42
C SER A 494 -11.63 -3.14 11.46
N VAL A 495 -12.03 -1.88 11.24
CA VAL A 495 -11.91 -0.79 12.22
C VAL A 495 -12.75 -1.09 13.48
N ALA A 496 -13.98 -1.58 13.33
CA ALA A 496 -14.81 -1.97 14.46
C ALA A 496 -14.20 -3.14 15.27
N LEU A 497 -13.59 -4.12 14.60
CA LEU A 497 -12.91 -5.24 15.27
C LEU A 497 -11.60 -4.82 15.93
N LEU A 498 -10.88 -3.83 15.39
CA LEU A 498 -9.72 -3.24 16.07
C LEU A 498 -10.12 -2.55 17.37
N PHE A 499 -11.26 -1.84 17.37
CA PHE A 499 -11.81 -1.27 18.60
C PHE A 499 -12.13 -2.36 19.64
N HIS A 500 -12.85 -3.42 19.24
CA HIS A 500 -13.11 -4.58 20.10
C HIS A 500 -11.82 -5.18 20.69
N THR A 501 -10.82 -5.41 19.82
CA THR A 501 -9.52 -5.97 20.18
C THR A 501 -8.81 -5.11 21.22
N LEU A 502 -8.71 -3.80 21.00
CA LEU A 502 -8.01 -2.90 21.92
C LEU A 502 -8.72 -2.73 23.26
N ILE A 503 -10.05 -2.70 23.28
CA ILE A 503 -10.81 -2.65 24.54
C ILE A 503 -10.58 -3.93 25.35
N THR A 504 -10.79 -5.10 24.75
CA THR A 504 -10.60 -6.39 25.44
C THR A 504 -9.14 -6.56 25.90
N ARG A 505 -8.19 -6.27 25.02
CA ARG A 505 -6.74 -6.30 25.31
C ARG A 505 -6.35 -5.36 26.45
N ARG A 506 -6.91 -4.14 26.50
CA ARG A 506 -6.70 -3.21 27.62
C ARG A 506 -7.18 -3.77 28.94
N HIS A 507 -8.37 -4.34 28.97
CA HIS A 507 -8.92 -4.92 30.20
C HIS A 507 -8.05 -6.06 30.72
N VAL A 508 -7.59 -6.93 29.82
CA VAL A 508 -6.71 -8.05 30.16
C VAL A 508 -5.35 -7.54 30.62
N TRP A 509 -4.75 -6.61 29.89
CA TRP A 509 -3.46 -6.02 30.25
C TRP A 509 -3.50 -5.32 31.61
N ALA A 510 -4.53 -4.52 31.89
CA ALA A 510 -4.69 -3.84 33.17
C ALA A 510 -4.87 -4.82 34.33
N ALA A 511 -5.63 -5.90 34.14
CA ALA A 511 -5.79 -6.95 35.14
C ALA A 511 -4.48 -7.69 35.41
N GLU A 512 -3.72 -8.03 34.36
CA GLU A 512 -2.39 -8.64 34.50
C GLU A 512 -1.40 -7.71 35.20
N HIS A 513 -1.43 -6.41 34.89
CA HIS A 513 -0.53 -5.43 35.47
C HIS A 513 -0.80 -5.16 36.95
N ALA A 514 -2.08 -5.19 37.36
CA ALA A 514 -2.47 -5.03 38.76
C ALA A 514 -2.26 -6.30 39.62
N SER A 515 -2.09 -7.47 38.99
CA SER A 515 -1.96 -8.75 39.67
C SER A 515 -0.54 -8.98 40.18
N THR A 516 -0.39 -9.35 41.46
CA THR A 516 0.92 -9.75 42.03
C THR A 516 1.48 -11.03 41.39
N ASP A 517 0.60 -11.88 40.87
CA ASP A 517 0.94 -13.12 40.15
C ASP A 517 0.74 -12.96 38.63
N GLY A 518 0.78 -11.73 38.11
CA GLY A 518 0.64 -11.42 36.69
C GLY A 518 1.77 -12.03 35.85
N SER A 519 1.46 -12.47 34.62
CA SER A 519 2.47 -13.01 33.71
C SER A 519 3.18 -11.88 32.96
N GLU A 520 4.46 -11.66 33.25
CA GLU A 520 5.30 -10.71 32.50
C GLU A 520 5.37 -11.04 31.00
N GLU A 521 5.39 -12.34 30.66
CA GLU A 521 5.37 -12.81 29.27
C GLU A 521 4.07 -12.38 28.57
N LEU A 522 2.92 -12.54 29.25
CA LEU A 522 1.62 -12.11 28.73
C LEU A 522 1.53 -10.59 28.63
N GLN A 523 2.03 -9.84 29.61
CA GLN A 523 2.06 -8.38 29.52
C GLN A 523 2.91 -7.91 28.35
N ARG A 524 4.12 -8.46 28.17
CA ARG A 524 5.00 -8.14 27.04
C ARG A 524 4.35 -8.47 25.70
N TYR A 525 3.65 -9.61 25.62
CA TYR A 525 2.87 -9.99 24.45
C TYR A 525 1.72 -9.00 24.20
N LEU A 526 0.90 -8.71 25.21
CA LEU A 526 -0.18 -7.74 25.13
C LEU A 526 0.31 -6.32 24.83
N THR A 527 1.56 -5.95 25.09
CA THR A 527 2.09 -4.64 24.66
C THR A 527 2.57 -4.68 23.20
N ASN A 528 3.25 -5.74 22.76
CA ASN A 528 4.01 -5.73 21.51
C ASN A 528 3.40 -6.55 20.36
N ALA A 529 2.54 -7.51 20.65
CA ALA A 529 1.96 -8.39 19.64
C ALA A 529 1.10 -7.61 18.63
N PRO A 530 0.97 -8.10 17.39
CA PRO A 530 0.08 -7.51 16.41
C PRO A 530 -1.33 -7.23 16.91
N LEU A 531 -1.92 -6.12 16.43
CA LEU A 531 -3.31 -5.77 16.71
C LEU A 531 -4.25 -6.61 15.83
N LEU A 532 -4.30 -7.91 16.08
CA LEU A 532 -5.18 -8.87 15.43
C LEU A 532 -6.34 -9.22 16.37
N PRO A 533 -7.53 -9.53 15.82
CA PRO A 533 -8.63 -10.00 16.65
C PRO A 533 -8.26 -11.30 17.36
N PRO A 534 -8.75 -11.54 18.58
CA PRO A 534 -8.40 -12.71 19.38
C PRO A 534 -8.54 -14.04 18.65
N VAL A 535 -9.56 -14.18 17.79
CA VAL A 535 -9.74 -15.38 16.97
C VAL A 535 -8.64 -15.53 15.92
N ALA A 536 -8.27 -14.46 15.22
CA ALA A 536 -7.20 -14.53 14.23
C ALA A 536 -5.84 -14.87 14.87
N LEU A 537 -5.60 -14.40 16.09
CA LEU A 537 -4.43 -14.82 16.88
C LEU A 537 -4.46 -16.33 17.12
N ALA A 538 -5.58 -16.86 17.63
CA ALA A 538 -5.72 -18.30 17.85
C ALA A 538 -5.56 -19.15 16.58
N ASN A 539 -6.05 -18.67 15.43
CA ASN A 539 -5.90 -19.35 14.15
C ASN A 539 -4.47 -19.29 13.60
N SER A 540 -3.77 -18.15 13.78
CA SER A 540 -2.38 -18.00 13.36
C SER A 540 -1.45 -19.01 14.03
N GLU A 541 -1.76 -19.42 15.26
CA GLU A 541 -1.03 -20.45 16.01
C GLU A 541 -1.28 -21.86 15.48
N MET A 542 -2.49 -22.16 14.98
CA MET A 542 -2.80 -23.46 14.38
C MET A 542 -2.07 -23.67 13.05
N CYS A 543 -1.74 -22.57 12.36
CA CYS A 543 -1.10 -22.57 11.04
C CYS A 543 0.39 -22.20 11.07
N ALA A 544 0.98 -21.92 12.23
CA ALA A 544 2.38 -21.50 12.33
C ALA A 544 3.34 -22.69 12.17
N ASP A 545 3.78 -22.93 10.93
CA ASP A 545 5.15 -23.42 10.70
C ASP A 545 6.11 -22.25 10.94
N ALA A 546 7.14 -22.50 11.75
CA ALA A 546 8.04 -21.51 12.30
C ALA A 546 9.00 -20.91 11.26
N ASP A 547 8.59 -19.87 10.52
CA ASP A 547 9.49 -19.10 9.66
C ASP A 547 9.05 -17.62 9.49
N ALA A 548 9.00 -16.87 10.59
CA ALA A 548 9.16 -15.41 10.58
C ALA A 548 9.36 -14.93 12.02
N GLY A 549 10.37 -14.10 12.27
CA GLY A 549 10.74 -13.55 13.59
C GLY A 549 9.71 -12.64 14.28
N THR A 550 8.41 -12.87 14.07
CA THR A 550 7.31 -12.40 14.92
C THR A 550 7.21 -13.26 16.17
N VAL A 551 7.03 -12.63 17.33
CA VAL A 551 6.73 -13.31 18.60
C VAL A 551 5.40 -14.05 18.45
N SER A 552 5.46 -15.32 18.05
CA SER A 552 4.31 -16.21 18.08
C SER A 552 4.08 -16.63 19.53
N PRO A 553 2.85 -16.53 20.05
CA PRO A 553 2.59 -17.00 21.40
C PRO A 553 2.82 -18.51 21.47
N SER A 554 3.47 -18.98 22.53
CA SER A 554 3.52 -20.41 22.82
C SER A 554 2.09 -20.92 23.10
N THR A 555 1.77 -22.19 22.80
CA THR A 555 0.44 -22.77 23.10
C THR A 555 -0.01 -22.55 24.56
N PRO A 556 0.89 -22.54 25.57
CA PRO A 556 0.56 -22.11 26.93
C PRO A 556 0.14 -20.64 27.06
N LEU A 557 0.84 -19.70 26.40
CA LEU A 557 0.53 -18.26 26.46
C LEU A 557 -0.84 -17.94 25.85
N ALA A 558 -1.19 -18.61 24.76
CA ALA A 558 -2.50 -18.49 24.13
C ALA A 558 -3.64 -19.03 25.00
N ARG A 559 -3.42 -20.16 25.66
CA ARG A 559 -4.37 -20.71 26.66
C ARG A 559 -4.54 -19.74 27.82
N LEU A 560 -3.46 -19.11 28.28
CA LEU A 560 -3.50 -18.10 29.33
C LEU A 560 -4.29 -16.88 28.87
N LEU A 561 -3.98 -16.31 27.70
CA LEU A 561 -4.70 -15.19 27.09
C LEU A 561 -6.20 -15.47 26.99
N ARG A 562 -6.59 -16.64 26.45
CA ARG A 562 -7.99 -17.06 26.37
C ARG A 562 -8.62 -17.15 27.75
N GLY A 563 -7.93 -17.71 28.73
CA GLY A 563 -8.37 -17.74 30.13
C GLY A 563 -8.65 -16.34 30.66
N ARG A 564 -7.78 -15.36 30.38
CA ARG A 564 -7.95 -13.98 30.83
C ARG A 564 -9.03 -13.21 30.08
N HIS A 565 -9.24 -13.49 28.79
CA HIS A 565 -10.34 -12.89 28.02
C HIS A 565 -11.70 -13.20 28.63
N ARG A 566 -11.88 -14.40 29.19
CA ARG A 566 -13.12 -14.79 29.89
C ARG A 566 -13.34 -14.04 31.20
N CYS A 567 -12.29 -13.47 31.77
CA CYS A 567 -12.39 -12.65 32.99
C CYS A 567 -12.81 -11.20 32.68
N VAL A 568 -12.91 -10.80 31.40
CA VAL A 568 -13.44 -9.48 31.04
C VAL A 568 -14.93 -9.43 31.43
N PRO A 569 -15.37 -8.41 32.19
CA PRO A 569 -16.78 -8.26 32.55
C PRO A 569 -17.69 -8.27 31.32
N TRP A 570 -18.82 -8.96 31.37
CA TRP A 570 -19.71 -9.11 30.22
C TRP A 570 -20.15 -7.76 29.63
N VAL A 571 -20.51 -6.81 30.48
CA VAL A 571 -20.90 -5.44 30.07
C VAL A 571 -19.81 -4.78 29.24
N THR A 572 -18.56 -4.86 29.69
CA THR A 572 -17.40 -4.35 28.96
C THR A 572 -17.18 -5.08 27.64
N TYR A 573 -17.29 -6.41 27.65
CA TYR A 573 -17.10 -7.23 26.46
C TYR A 573 -18.17 -6.93 25.40
N VAL A 574 -19.43 -6.77 25.79
CA VAL A 574 -20.51 -6.35 24.87
C VAL A 574 -20.29 -4.93 24.36
N GLU A 575 -19.92 -3.99 25.23
CA GLU A 575 -19.65 -2.61 24.83
C GLU A 575 -18.47 -2.49 23.86
N SER A 576 -17.52 -3.42 23.91
CA SER A 576 -16.44 -3.47 22.94
C SER A 576 -16.92 -3.77 21.50
N PHE A 577 -18.13 -4.31 21.32
CA PHE A 577 -18.79 -4.44 20.01
C PHE A 577 -19.64 -3.24 19.60
N ALA A 578 -19.65 -2.14 20.36
CA ALA A 578 -20.52 -1.00 20.09
C ALA A 578 -20.35 -0.41 18.67
N LEU A 579 -19.13 -0.34 18.14
CA LEU A 579 -18.89 0.15 16.78
C LEU A 579 -19.36 -0.84 15.70
N LEU A 580 -19.29 -2.15 15.98
CA LEU A 580 -19.80 -3.17 15.06
C LEU A 580 -21.34 -3.15 15.03
N ARG A 581 -21.98 -2.99 16.18
CA ARG A 581 -23.44 -2.75 16.29
C ARG A 581 -23.85 -1.45 15.58
N HIS A 582 -23.08 -0.38 15.73
CA HIS A 582 -23.30 0.87 14.98
C HIS A 582 -23.26 0.63 13.47
N MET A 583 -22.23 -0.03 12.95
CA MET A 583 -22.15 -0.41 11.54
C MET A 583 -23.37 -1.24 11.09
N GLN A 584 -23.77 -2.25 11.87
CA GLN A 584 -24.95 -3.08 11.58
C GLN A 584 -26.24 -2.26 11.55
N ARG A 585 -26.44 -1.32 12.47
CA ARG A 585 -27.59 -0.40 12.44
C ARG A 585 -27.60 0.43 11.15
N VAL A 586 -26.47 1.03 10.78
CA VAL A 586 -26.39 1.86 9.56
C VAL A 586 -26.66 1.03 8.29
N LEU A 587 -26.09 -0.18 8.22
CA LEU A 587 -26.36 -1.12 7.13
C LEU A 587 -27.86 -1.45 7.04
N HIS A 588 -28.51 -1.66 8.18
CA HIS A 588 -29.92 -2.05 8.25
C HIS A 588 -30.88 -0.89 7.95
N THR A 589 -30.63 0.30 8.52
CA THR A 589 -31.60 1.40 8.52
C THR A 589 -31.32 2.45 7.44
N VAL A 590 -30.07 2.67 7.04
CA VAL A 590 -29.72 3.72 6.09
C VAL A 590 -29.32 3.14 4.75
N ILE A 591 -28.32 2.24 4.72
CA ILE A 591 -27.79 1.69 3.46
C ILE A 591 -28.84 0.79 2.79
N ARG A 592 -29.61 0.01 3.54
CA ARG A 592 -30.70 -0.80 2.95
C ARG A 592 -31.82 0.04 2.33
N LEU A 593 -32.15 1.19 2.94
CA LEU A 593 -33.10 2.13 2.33
C LEU A 593 -32.53 2.68 1.02
N ARG A 594 -31.24 3.02 1.01
CA ARG A 594 -30.54 3.47 -0.20
C ARG A 594 -30.54 2.40 -1.30
N VAL A 595 -30.31 1.14 -0.96
CA VAL A 595 -30.44 0.01 -1.91
C VAL A 595 -31.85 -0.04 -2.51
N THR A 596 -32.88 -0.01 -1.66
CA THR A 596 -34.29 -0.01 -2.14
C THR A 596 -34.56 1.16 -3.08
N GLU A 597 -34.02 2.35 -2.78
CA GLU A 597 -34.13 3.54 -3.64
C GLU A 597 -33.48 3.31 -5.00
N LEU A 598 -32.26 2.76 -5.03
CA LEU A 598 -31.51 2.46 -6.24
C LEU A 598 -32.16 1.35 -7.08
N GLU A 599 -32.68 0.30 -6.45
CA GLU A 599 -33.47 -0.76 -7.10
C GLU A 599 -34.72 -0.18 -7.76
N ALA A 600 -35.44 0.71 -7.05
CA ALA A 600 -36.62 1.37 -7.59
C ALA A 600 -36.26 2.31 -8.76
N GLN A 601 -35.12 3.01 -8.69
CA GLN A 601 -34.59 3.82 -9.79
C GLN A 601 -34.26 2.96 -11.01
N ALA A 602 -33.52 1.86 -10.83
CA ALA A 602 -33.18 0.93 -11.89
C ALA A 602 -34.43 0.31 -12.54
N ALA A 603 -35.41 -0.11 -11.74
CA ALA A 603 -36.67 -0.65 -12.24
C ALA A 603 -37.48 0.37 -13.05
N ARG A 604 -37.52 1.65 -12.62
CA ARG A 604 -38.16 2.74 -13.40
C ARG A 604 -37.50 2.93 -14.75
N VAL A 605 -36.16 2.97 -14.77
CA VAL A 605 -35.37 3.14 -15.98
C VAL A 605 -35.58 1.97 -16.96
N LEU A 606 -35.58 0.72 -16.49
CA LEU A 606 -35.86 -0.45 -17.32
C LEU A 606 -37.28 -0.43 -17.92
N ARG A 607 -38.29 0.02 -17.15
CA ARG A 607 -39.66 0.17 -17.66
C ARG A 607 -39.76 1.25 -18.73
N LEU A 608 -39.08 2.38 -18.56
CA LEU A 608 -39.04 3.45 -19.57
C LEU A 608 -38.37 2.96 -20.86
N ALA A 609 -37.26 2.22 -20.76
CA ALA A 609 -36.59 1.61 -21.90
C ALA A 609 -37.46 0.58 -22.64
N ALA A 610 -38.19 -0.26 -21.90
CA ALA A 610 -39.13 -1.21 -22.48
C ALA A 610 -40.31 -0.50 -23.18
N ALA A 611 -40.84 0.56 -22.57
CA ALA A 611 -41.92 1.36 -23.14
C ALA A 611 -41.49 2.10 -24.42
N SER A 612 -40.25 2.59 -24.51
CA SER A 612 -39.73 3.19 -25.75
C SER A 612 -39.57 2.16 -26.88
N ASN A 613 -39.16 0.93 -26.56
CA ASN A 613 -39.01 -0.13 -27.57
C ASN A 613 -40.37 -0.60 -28.12
N THR A 614 -41.42 -0.64 -27.30
CA THR A 614 -42.78 -1.03 -27.75
C THR A 614 -43.49 0.02 -28.63
N ARG A 615 -43.10 1.30 -28.56
CA ARG A 615 -43.68 2.38 -29.39
C ARG A 615 -42.88 2.71 -30.66
N SER A 616 -41.75 2.03 -30.88
CA SER A 616 -40.92 2.14 -32.08
C SER A 616 -41.60 1.64 -33.37
N THR A 617 -42.80 1.06 -33.30
CA THR A 617 -43.61 0.73 -34.49
C THR A 617 -44.25 1.97 -35.13
N SER A 618 -44.22 3.15 -34.48
CA SER A 618 -44.76 4.39 -35.04
C SER A 618 -43.74 5.53 -35.07
N GLY A 619 -42.52 5.33 -35.60
CA GLY A 619 -41.63 6.40 -36.09
C GLY A 619 -41.32 7.60 -35.16
N GLN A 620 -41.65 7.56 -33.88
CA GLN A 620 -41.42 8.62 -32.92
C GLN A 620 -40.15 8.30 -32.13
N ALA A 621 -39.21 9.26 -32.15
CA ALA A 621 -37.98 9.17 -31.39
C ALA A 621 -38.27 8.90 -29.89
N PRO A 622 -37.42 8.12 -29.20
CA PRO A 622 -37.54 7.91 -27.75
C PRO A 622 -37.63 9.26 -27.02
N LYS A 623 -38.55 9.36 -26.05
CA LYS A 623 -38.76 10.58 -25.26
C LYS A 623 -37.45 11.01 -24.57
N SER A 624 -37.08 12.28 -24.74
CA SER A 624 -35.88 12.92 -24.18
C SER A 624 -35.66 12.61 -22.67
N GLU A 625 -36.73 12.53 -21.89
CA GLU A 625 -36.70 12.22 -20.45
C GLU A 625 -36.16 10.81 -20.15
N ALA A 626 -36.53 9.78 -20.92
CA ALA A 626 -36.07 8.42 -20.67
C ALA A 626 -34.57 8.27 -20.94
N ILE A 627 -34.05 8.98 -21.96
CA ILE A 627 -32.62 9.02 -22.27
C ILE A 627 -31.85 9.79 -21.18
N ALA A 628 -32.41 10.89 -20.66
CA ALA A 628 -31.81 11.65 -19.57
C ALA A 628 -31.74 10.85 -18.26
N GLU A 629 -32.79 10.10 -17.93
CA GLU A 629 -32.81 9.21 -16.75
C GLU A 629 -31.87 8.00 -16.90
N LEU A 630 -31.84 7.36 -18.07
CA LEU A 630 -30.88 6.29 -18.40
C LEU A 630 -29.43 6.78 -18.27
N LYS A 631 -29.14 7.95 -18.82
CA LYS A 631 -27.83 8.58 -18.74
C LYS A 631 -27.43 8.86 -17.29
N THR A 632 -28.35 9.40 -16.48
CA THR A 632 -28.12 9.66 -15.05
C THR A 632 -27.87 8.37 -14.26
N LEU A 633 -28.58 7.28 -14.56
CA LEU A 633 -28.37 5.98 -13.91
C LEU A 633 -27.01 5.37 -14.30
N TYR A 634 -26.68 5.31 -15.59
CA TYR A 634 -25.40 4.76 -16.05
C TYR A 634 -24.19 5.62 -15.67
N GLU A 635 -24.36 6.93 -15.52
CA GLU A 635 -23.34 7.83 -14.96
C GLU A 635 -23.09 7.58 -13.46
N ARG A 636 -24.05 6.98 -12.74
CA ARG A 636 -24.02 6.82 -11.28
C ARG A 636 -23.94 5.37 -10.79
N SER A 637 -24.18 4.40 -11.65
CA SER A 637 -24.30 2.99 -11.28
C SER A 637 -23.80 2.08 -12.39
N SER A 638 -22.95 1.11 -12.04
CA SER A 638 -22.53 0.05 -12.95
C SER A 638 -23.54 -1.11 -12.96
N GLN A 639 -23.60 -1.88 -14.04
CA GLN A 639 -24.41 -3.11 -14.07
C GLN A 639 -24.02 -4.07 -12.93
N TYR A 640 -22.73 -4.18 -12.64
CA TYR A 640 -22.20 -4.95 -11.50
C TYR A 640 -22.82 -4.52 -10.16
N MET A 641 -22.96 -3.20 -9.92
CA MET A 641 -23.56 -2.68 -8.70
C MET A 641 -25.04 -3.10 -8.58
N LEU A 642 -25.81 -2.99 -9.67
CA LEU A 642 -27.23 -3.34 -9.67
C LEU A 642 -27.47 -4.84 -9.40
N ASP A 643 -26.59 -5.70 -9.91
CA ASP A 643 -26.67 -7.15 -9.71
C ASP A 643 -26.17 -7.59 -8.32
N SER A 644 -25.51 -6.70 -7.56
CA SER A 644 -24.76 -7.04 -6.35
C SER A 644 -25.29 -6.39 -5.07
N PHE A 645 -26.52 -5.86 -5.04
CA PHE A 645 -27.09 -5.25 -3.83
C PHE A 645 -27.25 -6.21 -2.64
N HIS A 646 -27.28 -7.52 -2.90
CA HIS A 646 -27.23 -8.56 -1.87
C HIS A 646 -25.97 -8.47 -0.99
N GLN A 647 -24.90 -7.79 -1.44
CA GLN A 647 -23.68 -7.57 -0.65
C GLN A 647 -23.93 -6.82 0.66
N VAL A 648 -24.98 -6.01 0.78
CA VAL A 648 -25.37 -5.38 2.06
C VAL A 648 -25.85 -6.43 3.07
N ASP A 649 -26.54 -7.48 2.60
CA ASP A 649 -26.96 -8.60 3.44
C ASP A 649 -25.76 -9.51 3.78
N THR A 650 -24.82 -9.69 2.85
CA THR A 650 -23.52 -10.33 3.10
C THR A 650 -22.75 -9.59 4.21
N ALA A 651 -22.71 -8.27 4.15
CA ALA A 651 -22.07 -7.42 5.15
C ALA A 651 -22.70 -7.57 6.55
N GLN A 652 -24.03 -7.63 6.62
CA GLN A 652 -24.78 -7.90 7.85
C GLN A 652 -24.45 -9.28 8.43
N TYR A 653 -24.47 -10.32 7.58
CA TYR A 653 -24.12 -11.69 7.98
C TYR A 653 -22.71 -11.76 8.56
N LEU A 654 -21.73 -11.24 7.83
CA LEU A 654 -20.31 -11.28 8.19
C LEU A 654 -20.01 -10.49 9.48
N ALA A 655 -20.79 -9.46 9.80
CA ALA A 655 -20.71 -8.76 11.09
C ALA A 655 -21.27 -9.61 12.24
N CYS A 656 -22.40 -10.30 12.03
CA CYS A 656 -22.92 -11.25 13.02
C CYS A 656 -21.96 -12.41 13.24
N HIS A 657 -21.41 -12.97 12.16
CA HIS A 657 -20.45 -14.07 12.22
C HIS A 657 -19.23 -13.70 13.05
N ALA A 658 -18.67 -12.50 12.86
CA ALA A 658 -17.51 -12.05 13.65
C ALA A 658 -17.80 -11.98 15.16
N ILE A 659 -19.01 -11.54 15.56
CA ILE A 659 -19.43 -11.52 16.97
C ILE A 659 -19.61 -12.95 17.49
N LEU A 660 -20.28 -13.82 16.73
CA LEU A 660 -20.50 -15.21 17.10
C LEU A 660 -19.19 -15.96 17.27
N GLU A 661 -18.25 -15.73 16.38
CA GLU A 661 -16.92 -16.35 16.40
C GLU A 661 -16.13 -15.90 17.63
N GLU A 662 -16.07 -14.59 17.90
CA GLU A 662 -15.42 -14.05 19.11
C GLU A 662 -16.08 -14.53 20.40
N MET A 663 -17.41 -14.50 20.49
CA MET A 663 -18.13 -15.00 21.66
C MET A 663 -17.90 -16.50 21.85
N TRP A 664 -18.08 -17.31 20.80
CA TRP A 664 -17.97 -18.75 20.89
C TRP A 664 -16.55 -19.19 21.25
N LEU A 665 -15.53 -18.68 20.53
CA LEU A 665 -14.15 -19.14 20.67
C LEU A 665 -13.40 -18.48 21.83
N SER A 666 -13.58 -17.17 22.00
CA SER A 666 -12.76 -16.36 22.93
C SER A 666 -13.41 -16.17 24.30
N TYR A 667 -14.74 -15.97 24.36
CA TYR A 667 -15.43 -15.59 25.60
C TYR A 667 -16.14 -16.74 26.31
N MET A 668 -16.96 -17.52 25.61
CA MET A 668 -17.83 -18.51 26.24
C MET A 668 -17.05 -19.70 26.80
N ASP A 669 -17.47 -20.16 27.97
CA ASP A 669 -16.99 -21.41 28.56
C ASP A 669 -17.79 -22.63 28.10
N ALA A 670 -17.37 -23.82 28.54
CA ALA A 670 -18.02 -25.07 28.17
C ALA A 670 -19.45 -25.20 28.72
N ALA A 671 -19.77 -24.58 29.86
CA ALA A 671 -21.10 -24.63 30.46
C ALA A 671 -22.09 -23.75 29.68
N GLN A 672 -21.70 -22.54 29.32
CA GLN A 672 -22.47 -21.62 28.49
C GLN A 672 -22.73 -22.21 27.10
N ARG A 673 -21.72 -22.82 26.46
CA ARG A 673 -21.90 -23.50 25.16
C ARG A 673 -22.88 -24.68 25.25
N ARG A 674 -22.82 -25.47 26.32
CA ARG A 674 -23.82 -26.53 26.59
C ARG A 674 -25.21 -25.95 26.79
N ARG A 675 -25.33 -24.82 27.49
CA ARG A 675 -26.62 -24.15 27.71
C ARG A 675 -27.23 -23.66 26.39
N VAL A 676 -26.44 -23.06 25.50
CA VAL A 676 -26.87 -22.71 24.14
C VAL A 676 -27.39 -23.95 23.40
N GLN A 677 -26.69 -25.09 23.48
CA GLN A 677 -27.13 -26.36 22.87
C GLN A 677 -28.45 -26.88 23.45
N GLN A 678 -28.67 -26.73 24.75
CA GLN A 678 -29.91 -27.13 25.41
C GLN A 678 -31.09 -26.23 25.02
N LEU A 679 -30.89 -24.92 24.96
CA LEU A 679 -31.93 -23.95 24.62
C LEU A 679 -32.28 -23.98 23.14
N ARG A 680 -31.29 -24.19 22.27
CA ARG A 680 -31.48 -24.26 20.82
C ARG A 680 -30.59 -25.36 20.21
N PRO A 681 -31.05 -26.62 20.23
CA PRO A 681 -30.36 -27.72 19.55
C PRO A 681 -30.44 -27.55 18.03
N SER A 682 -29.56 -28.24 17.29
CA SER A 682 -29.51 -28.16 15.82
C SER A 682 -30.82 -28.57 15.15
N GLU A 683 -31.55 -29.49 15.79
CA GLU A 683 -32.84 -30.02 15.38
C GLU A 683 -33.95 -28.97 15.47
N ALA A 684 -33.80 -27.96 16.33
CA ALA A 684 -34.79 -26.89 16.49
C ALA A 684 -34.97 -26.06 15.20
N TYR A 685 -33.99 -26.07 14.30
CA TYR A 685 -34.08 -25.36 13.02
C TYR A 685 -34.80 -26.13 11.91
N ARG A 686 -35.22 -27.38 12.16
CA ARG A 686 -35.97 -28.20 11.17
C ARG A 686 -37.25 -27.52 10.71
N GLU A 687 -37.92 -26.82 11.63
CA GLU A 687 -39.18 -26.10 11.37
C GLU A 687 -38.97 -24.69 10.82
N GLY A 688 -37.70 -24.27 10.64
CA GLY A 688 -37.35 -22.91 10.21
C GLY A 688 -36.92 -22.01 11.38
N LEU A 689 -36.74 -20.72 11.08
CA LEU A 689 -36.46 -19.71 12.10
C LEU A 689 -37.78 -19.18 12.65
N GLN A 690 -37.96 -19.24 13.96
CA GLN A 690 -39.17 -18.70 14.59
C GLN A 690 -39.12 -17.15 14.66
N PRO A 691 -40.21 -16.43 14.37
CA PRO A 691 -40.23 -14.96 14.36
C PRO A 691 -39.80 -14.31 15.68
N GLU A 692 -40.10 -14.96 16.81
CA GLU A 692 -39.70 -14.53 18.15
C GLU A 692 -38.18 -14.58 18.35
N TRP A 693 -37.44 -15.44 17.65
CA TRP A 693 -35.98 -15.50 17.76
C TRP A 693 -35.28 -14.32 17.11
N LEU A 694 -35.99 -13.59 16.25
CA LEU A 694 -35.50 -12.38 15.57
C LEU A 694 -35.88 -11.10 16.33
N LYS A 695 -36.52 -11.20 17.50
CA LYS A 695 -36.93 -10.06 18.32
C LYS A 695 -36.43 -10.23 19.77
N PRO A 696 -35.65 -9.28 20.31
CA PRO A 696 -35.17 -8.04 19.71
C PRO A 696 -34.03 -8.24 18.71
N CYS A 697 -33.82 -7.27 17.82
CA CYS A 697 -32.69 -7.28 16.91
C CYS A 697 -31.40 -7.02 17.71
N PRO A 698 -30.34 -7.85 17.59
CA PRO A 698 -29.21 -7.81 18.52
C PRO A 698 -28.34 -6.56 18.39
N TRP A 699 -28.49 -5.79 17.32
CA TRP A 699 -27.79 -4.50 17.12
C TRP A 699 -28.67 -3.28 17.41
N ASP A 700 -29.91 -3.43 17.86
CA ASP A 700 -30.71 -2.30 18.35
C ASP A 700 -30.16 -1.80 19.70
N GLU A 701 -30.44 -0.54 20.05
CA GLU A 701 -30.06 -0.06 21.39
C GLU A 701 -30.85 -0.79 22.46
N PRO A 702 -30.21 -1.17 23.59
CA PRO A 702 -30.94 -1.68 24.72
C PRO A 702 -31.94 -0.62 25.15
N LYS A 703 -33.25 -0.96 25.07
CA LYS A 703 -34.30 -0.07 25.58
C LYS A 703 -34.00 0.18 27.04
N THR A 704 -33.68 1.42 27.40
CA THR A 704 -33.65 1.87 28.80
C THR A 704 -35.08 1.88 29.34
N SER A 705 -35.67 0.71 29.58
CA SER A 705 -36.90 0.59 30.37
C SER A 705 -36.51 0.47 31.83
N THR A 706 -36.45 1.61 32.50
CA THR A 706 -36.32 1.78 33.96
C THR A 706 -37.49 1.21 34.77
N MET A 707 -38.26 0.25 34.24
CA MET A 707 -39.46 -0.30 34.91
C MET A 707 -39.49 -1.81 35.15
N ASP A 708 -38.46 -2.59 34.79
CA ASP A 708 -38.42 -4.04 35.07
C ASP A 708 -37.10 -4.52 35.70
N ALA A 709 -36.45 -3.67 36.51
CA ALA A 709 -35.23 -4.02 37.25
C ALA A 709 -35.45 -5.06 38.38
N GLY A 710 -36.66 -5.62 38.51
CA GLY A 710 -37.04 -6.53 39.59
C GLY A 710 -36.86 -8.03 39.30
N LYS A 711 -36.45 -8.44 38.10
CA LYS A 711 -36.30 -9.87 37.73
C LYS A 711 -35.12 -10.14 36.79
N GLN A 712 -33.90 -9.78 37.19
CA GLN A 712 -32.71 -10.23 36.47
C GLN A 712 -31.86 -11.11 37.40
N GLU A 713 -32.36 -12.33 37.62
CA GLU A 713 -31.55 -13.42 38.16
C GLU A 713 -30.61 -13.92 37.04
N ASP A 714 -29.33 -14.10 37.41
CA ASP A 714 -28.21 -14.67 36.66
C ASP A 714 -27.70 -13.97 35.38
N GLY A 715 -26.60 -13.21 35.53
CA GLY A 715 -25.77 -12.70 34.43
C GLY A 715 -25.16 -13.78 33.51
N GLN A 716 -25.25 -15.07 33.86
CA GLN A 716 -24.88 -16.18 32.98
C GLN A 716 -25.89 -16.39 31.83
N ASP A 717 -27.16 -16.04 32.02
CA ASP A 717 -28.20 -16.20 30.98
C ASP A 717 -28.07 -15.10 29.90
N ALA A 718 -27.60 -13.90 30.28
CA ALA A 718 -27.43 -12.78 29.34
C ALA A 718 -26.46 -13.10 28.18
N VAL A 719 -25.32 -13.72 28.46
CA VAL A 719 -24.32 -14.12 27.44
C VAL A 719 -24.93 -15.09 26.43
N VAL A 720 -25.68 -16.07 26.94
CA VAL A 720 -26.32 -17.13 26.16
C VAL A 720 -27.44 -16.55 25.29
N LEU A 721 -28.25 -15.65 25.84
CA LEU A 721 -29.35 -14.99 25.13
C LEU A 721 -28.82 -14.08 24.00
N ASP A 722 -27.79 -13.28 24.26
CA ASP A 722 -27.16 -12.43 23.24
C ASP A 722 -26.54 -13.27 22.12
N PHE A 723 -25.87 -14.37 22.46
CA PHE A 723 -25.34 -15.33 21.47
C PHE A 723 -26.46 -15.85 20.57
N LEU A 724 -27.55 -16.34 21.17
CA LEU A 724 -28.70 -16.89 20.44
C LEU A 724 -29.39 -15.83 19.57
N ALA A 725 -29.40 -14.56 19.98
CA ALA A 725 -29.95 -13.47 19.17
C ALA A 725 -29.09 -13.23 17.91
N TYR A 726 -27.77 -13.14 18.05
CA TYR A 726 -26.85 -13.01 16.91
C TYR A 726 -26.87 -14.24 16.00
N GLU A 727 -27.01 -15.44 16.56
CA GLU A 727 -27.07 -16.69 15.82
C GLU A 727 -28.32 -16.75 14.93
N ALA A 728 -29.49 -16.37 15.48
CA ALA A 728 -30.73 -16.28 14.72
C ALA A 728 -30.64 -15.24 13.59
N ALA A 729 -30.05 -14.07 13.88
CA ALA A 729 -29.85 -13.01 12.89
C ALA A 729 -28.89 -13.44 11.76
N ALA A 730 -27.75 -14.06 12.10
CA ALA A 730 -26.80 -14.60 11.13
C ALA A 730 -27.45 -15.67 10.24
N LEU A 731 -28.16 -16.63 10.85
CA LEU A 731 -28.85 -17.69 10.12
C LEU A 731 -29.92 -17.12 9.18
N SER A 732 -30.65 -16.09 9.62
CA SER A 732 -31.65 -15.42 8.78
C SER A 732 -31.01 -14.81 7.54
N LYS A 733 -29.87 -14.13 7.69
CA LYS A 733 -29.14 -13.53 6.58
C LYS A 733 -28.53 -14.56 5.65
N ALA A 734 -27.88 -15.60 6.17
CA ALA A 734 -27.34 -16.68 5.36
C ALA A 734 -28.43 -17.38 4.53
N LYS A 735 -29.59 -17.68 5.13
CA LYS A 735 -30.75 -18.24 4.41
C LYS A 735 -31.25 -17.30 3.32
N GLN A 736 -31.39 -16.00 3.59
CA GLN A 736 -31.78 -15.00 2.60
C GLN A 736 -30.80 -14.99 1.40
N LEU A 737 -29.50 -15.08 1.68
CA LEU A 737 -28.44 -15.06 0.66
C LEU A 737 -28.39 -16.32 -0.22
N THR A 738 -28.89 -17.47 0.25
CA THR A 738 -29.06 -18.64 -0.63
C THR A 738 -30.02 -18.39 -1.79
N VAL A 739 -30.89 -17.38 -1.69
CA VAL A 739 -31.81 -16.98 -2.75
C VAL A 739 -31.29 -15.74 -3.49
N ALA A 740 -30.76 -14.76 -2.75
CA ALA A 740 -30.35 -13.46 -3.30
C ALA A 740 -28.99 -13.49 -4.01
N ASP A 741 -28.10 -14.44 -3.68
CA ASP A 741 -26.79 -14.64 -4.31
C ASP A 741 -26.69 -16.06 -4.88
N PRO A 742 -27.25 -16.29 -6.08
CA PRO A 742 -27.21 -17.61 -6.71
C PRO A 742 -25.80 -18.03 -7.13
N ILE A 743 -24.89 -17.06 -7.33
CA ILE A 743 -23.50 -17.31 -7.74
C ILE A 743 -22.77 -18.05 -6.61
N ARG A 744 -22.94 -17.60 -5.36
CA ARG A 744 -22.31 -18.22 -4.18
C ARG A 744 -23.25 -19.17 -3.41
N LEU A 745 -24.24 -19.78 -4.07
CA LEU A 745 -25.21 -20.69 -3.43
C LEU A 745 -24.56 -21.77 -2.55
N LYS A 746 -23.50 -22.43 -3.05
CA LYS A 746 -22.79 -23.49 -2.30
C LYS A 746 -22.16 -22.94 -1.03
N TYR A 747 -21.54 -21.76 -1.12
CA TYR A 747 -20.96 -21.06 0.02
C TYR A 747 -22.04 -20.71 1.05
N TRP A 748 -23.16 -20.11 0.64
CA TRP A 748 -24.23 -19.75 1.57
C TRP A 748 -24.90 -20.95 2.23
N LYS A 749 -25.04 -22.08 1.51
CA LYS A 749 -25.49 -23.34 2.12
C LYS A 749 -24.49 -23.84 3.17
N ASN A 750 -23.20 -23.73 2.90
CA ASN A 750 -22.17 -24.06 3.88
C ASN A 750 -22.29 -23.16 5.11
N GLU A 751 -22.44 -21.84 4.92
CA GLU A 751 -22.58 -20.89 6.04
C GLU A 751 -23.85 -21.12 6.87
N VAL A 752 -24.96 -21.54 6.26
CA VAL A 752 -26.16 -21.98 6.99
C VAL A 752 -25.84 -23.16 7.90
N LEU A 753 -25.14 -24.17 7.39
CA LEU A 753 -24.73 -25.34 8.18
C LEU A 753 -23.72 -24.94 9.26
N ASN A 754 -22.77 -24.06 8.93
CA ASN A 754 -21.77 -23.56 9.85
C ASN A 754 -22.42 -22.88 11.07
N VAL A 755 -23.44 -22.05 10.85
CA VAL A 755 -24.20 -21.42 11.96
C VAL A 755 -25.01 -22.46 12.76
N ILE A 756 -25.73 -23.38 12.10
CA ILE A 756 -26.57 -24.39 12.76
C ILE A 756 -25.74 -25.33 13.64
N TYR A 757 -24.60 -25.78 13.12
CA TYR A 757 -23.70 -26.71 13.83
C TYR A 757 -22.63 -25.99 14.66
N ARG A 758 -22.60 -24.65 14.62
CA ARG A 758 -21.67 -23.80 15.36
C ARG A 758 -20.21 -24.17 15.07
N GLY A 759 -19.91 -24.36 13.79
CA GLY A 759 -18.58 -24.72 13.26
C GLY A 759 -17.54 -23.60 13.32
N TYR A 760 -17.73 -22.63 14.22
CA TYR A 760 -16.78 -21.54 14.49
C TYR A 760 -15.47 -22.16 14.99
N GLY A 761 -14.39 -22.09 14.21
CA GLY A 761 -13.08 -22.68 14.53
C GLY A 761 -12.55 -23.73 13.54
N MET A 762 -13.33 -24.12 12.54
CA MET A 762 -12.83 -24.85 11.36
C MET A 762 -12.96 -23.92 10.16
N SER A 763 -11.92 -23.13 9.84
CA SER A 763 -11.90 -22.43 8.56
C SER A 763 -11.72 -23.46 7.44
N VAL A 764 -12.55 -23.33 6.40
CA VAL A 764 -12.25 -23.80 5.04
C VAL A 764 -11.00 -23.09 4.53
#